data_AF-A0A562V5B2-F1
#
_entry.id   AF-A0A562V5B2-F1
#
_cell.length_a   1.000
_cell.length_b   1.000
_cell.length_c   1.000
_cell.angle_alpha   90.00
_cell.angle_beta   90.00
_cell.angle_gamma   90.00
#
_symmetry.space_group_name_H-M   'P 1'
#
loop_
_entity.id
_entity.type
_entity.pdbx_description
1 polymer ?
#
loop_
_entity_poly.entity_id
_entity_poly.type
_entity_poly.pdbx_seq_one_letter_code
_entity_poly.pdbx_strand_id
1 'polypeptide(L)'
;MTPPWEELPEQVTAVLSAAAEMVVARSAVPLSRDRLLETTDGVHGLLAVLTGSAGLRRLLGRRLGAGIDTEPATGLVAADPVAAERAAAAVQRLLTEHRRAQRREHRARRRAERPDAEQRRFSRLEHRVGDLRAARDRLEVQLATLREENRELRGTIENLDDELGQLRRHLEIAHARLERLQAVRDAAEEAPRPEPVPRATVGEDLSPTVRVLGGGTEIGGSCVLVTAGGSRLLIDAGTRPSGVDADSLAPEGIGELDTAPDAILVTHAHNDHAGWVPALLSRFPGVPVIASAATCDLLGTMWADSAKVMARRADSDESWAGGPLPPYRQSDVDRAVSALDALGCGRTRRVGALDVEMFEAGHIIGATGVVVTAGSHRIVVTGDVSLPGQLSVGGLRLPESAIGADLMLLESTYAGAGRLPPRQAIVDQFVADADRVLGRGGRILVPAFALGRAQEIALICRRHLPDAEVLVDGLARELSHAYQRHPGPDGERIAVFHGNVRPVEPGRTRQEIADERPCLVVSTSGMLTGGPAVAWARAILPDARSGLMVVGYQDADSPGSRLLGLADAGGGRMTLPDGDEPLEVAAHVGQYRLGAHATEDELVDVAARAQAAVVMPVHGRASAQRQFARRLQLRRQATVSATETWRPEP
;
A
#
# COMPACT_ATOMS: atom_id res chain seq x y z
N MET A 1 -68.24 75.35 -48.91
CA MET A 1 -68.44 74.53 -47.70
C MET A 1 -68.66 73.10 -48.16
N THR A 2 -67.77 72.19 -47.81
CA THR A 2 -67.91 70.77 -48.10
C THR A 2 -69.10 70.24 -47.30
N PRO A 3 -70.04 69.51 -47.91
CA PRO A 3 -71.18 68.95 -47.17
C PRO A 3 -70.69 67.99 -46.07
N PRO A 4 -71.46 67.81 -44.98
CA PRO A 4 -71.19 66.78 -43.98
C PRO A 4 -70.92 65.43 -44.68
N TRP A 5 -69.96 64.64 -44.20
CA TRP A 5 -69.53 63.42 -44.90
C TRP A 5 -70.68 62.40 -45.09
N GLU A 6 -71.72 62.50 -44.26
CA GLU A 6 -72.96 61.71 -44.30
C GLU A 6 -73.88 62.08 -45.48
N GLU A 7 -73.73 63.28 -46.06
CA GLU A 7 -74.47 63.75 -47.23
C GLU A 7 -73.74 63.47 -48.56
N LEU A 8 -72.55 62.84 -48.51
CA LEU A 8 -71.82 62.42 -49.69
C LEU A 8 -72.43 61.16 -50.32
N PRO A 9 -72.26 60.94 -51.64
CA PRO A 9 -72.73 59.72 -52.30
C PRO A 9 -72.23 58.47 -51.58
N GLU A 10 -73.09 57.47 -51.43
CA GLU A 10 -72.85 56.26 -50.63
C GLU A 10 -71.51 55.57 -50.93
N GLN A 11 -71.09 55.59 -52.20
CA GLN A 11 -69.80 55.05 -52.64
C GLN A 11 -68.59 55.83 -52.09
N VAL A 12 -68.67 57.16 -52.00
CA VAL A 12 -67.59 58.02 -51.47
C VAL A 12 -67.47 57.85 -49.95
N THR A 13 -68.61 57.78 -49.27
CA THR A 13 -68.76 57.55 -47.84
C THR A 13 -68.17 56.19 -47.43
N ALA A 14 -68.41 55.14 -48.22
CA ALA A 14 -67.83 53.81 -48.01
C ALA A 14 -66.29 53.80 -48.15
N VAL A 15 -65.75 54.52 -49.15
CA VAL A 15 -64.29 54.61 -49.39
C VAL A 15 -63.59 55.37 -48.27
N LEU A 16 -64.14 56.51 -47.84
CA LEU A 16 -63.60 57.33 -46.75
C LEU A 16 -63.60 56.57 -45.42
N SER A 17 -64.70 55.86 -45.14
CA SER A 17 -64.84 55.03 -43.96
C SER A 17 -63.79 53.91 -43.90
N ALA A 18 -63.63 53.16 -44.99
CA ALA A 18 -62.66 52.07 -45.05
C ALA A 18 -61.21 52.59 -44.96
N ALA A 19 -60.93 53.78 -45.51
CA ALA A 19 -59.63 54.42 -45.40
C ALA A 19 -59.33 54.87 -43.97
N ALA A 20 -60.32 55.46 -43.28
CA ALA A 20 -60.22 55.85 -41.87
C ALA A 20 -59.90 54.65 -40.97
N GLU A 21 -60.60 53.52 -41.15
CA GLU A 21 -60.32 52.28 -40.41
C GLU A 21 -58.89 51.77 -40.63
N MET A 22 -58.41 51.80 -41.86
CA MET A 22 -57.06 51.33 -42.18
C MET A 22 -55.97 52.24 -41.58
N VAL A 23 -56.22 53.54 -41.52
CA VAL A 23 -55.33 54.51 -40.87
C VAL A 23 -55.35 54.33 -39.36
N VAL A 24 -56.53 54.13 -38.75
CA VAL A 24 -56.68 53.83 -37.32
C VAL A 24 -55.96 52.54 -36.94
N ALA A 25 -56.17 51.46 -37.70
CA ALA A 25 -55.56 50.14 -37.42
C ALA A 25 -54.03 50.11 -37.54
N ARG A 26 -53.45 51.08 -38.26
CA ARG A 26 -51.98 51.22 -38.44
C ARG A 26 -51.40 52.37 -37.64
N SER A 27 -52.23 53.09 -36.90
CA SER A 27 -51.82 54.19 -36.04
C SER A 27 -51.33 53.63 -34.70
N ALA A 28 -50.14 54.08 -34.28
CA ALA A 28 -49.62 53.78 -32.95
C ALA A 28 -50.20 54.71 -31.85
N VAL A 29 -51.19 55.54 -32.20
CA VAL A 29 -51.93 56.45 -31.30
C VAL A 29 -53.42 56.13 -31.38
N PRO A 30 -54.19 56.14 -30.27
CA PRO A 30 -55.62 55.89 -30.30
C PRO A 30 -56.34 56.99 -31.10
N LEU A 31 -56.73 56.65 -32.33
CA LEU A 31 -57.56 57.45 -33.21
C LEU A 31 -58.93 56.78 -33.31
N SER A 32 -59.99 57.58 -33.28
CA SER A 32 -61.33 57.09 -33.58
C SER A 32 -61.61 57.33 -35.06
N ARG A 33 -62.19 56.33 -35.71
CA ARG A 33 -62.72 56.41 -37.08
C ARG A 33 -63.71 57.57 -37.19
N ASP A 34 -64.63 57.68 -36.23
CA ASP A 34 -65.73 58.64 -36.28
C ASP A 34 -65.20 60.08 -36.18
N ARG A 35 -64.21 60.34 -35.33
CA ARG A 35 -63.55 61.66 -35.24
C ARG A 35 -62.85 62.09 -36.53
N LEU A 36 -62.31 61.15 -37.30
CA LEU A 36 -61.66 61.46 -38.58
C LEU A 36 -62.67 61.80 -39.68
N LEU A 37 -63.90 61.33 -39.55
CA LEU A 37 -64.97 61.54 -40.53
C LEU A 37 -65.86 62.74 -40.16
N GLU A 38 -66.05 63.01 -38.87
CA GLU A 38 -66.85 64.14 -38.35
C GLU A 38 -66.26 65.53 -38.66
N THR A 39 -64.96 65.62 -38.96
CA THR A 39 -64.28 66.89 -39.20
C THR A 39 -63.87 67.03 -40.66
N THR A 40 -64.14 68.19 -41.24
CA THR A 40 -63.77 68.53 -42.63
C THR A 40 -62.26 68.34 -42.87
N ASP A 41 -61.43 68.71 -41.89
CA ASP A 41 -59.97 68.52 -41.95
C ASP A 41 -59.55 67.04 -41.93
N GLY A 42 -60.24 66.20 -41.16
CA GLY A 42 -59.98 64.76 -41.12
C GLY A 42 -60.31 64.07 -42.45
N VAL A 43 -61.44 64.43 -43.06
CA VAL A 43 -61.85 63.94 -44.37
C VAL A 43 -60.87 64.37 -45.47
N HIS A 44 -60.45 65.64 -45.48
CA HIS A 44 -59.45 66.12 -46.45
C HIS A 44 -58.08 65.45 -46.25
N GLY A 45 -57.67 65.18 -45.00
CA GLY A 45 -56.45 64.44 -44.70
C GLY A 45 -56.47 63.00 -45.23
N LEU A 46 -57.60 62.29 -45.08
CA LEU A 46 -57.78 60.95 -45.63
C LEU A 46 -57.74 60.95 -47.15
N LEU A 47 -58.39 61.92 -47.79
CA LEU A 47 -58.36 62.08 -49.25
C LEU A 47 -56.96 62.36 -49.80
N ALA A 48 -56.15 63.15 -49.09
CA ALA A 48 -54.76 63.42 -49.45
C ALA A 48 -53.87 62.17 -49.37
N VAL A 49 -54.06 61.33 -48.34
CA VAL A 49 -53.34 60.04 -48.21
C VAL A 49 -53.76 59.07 -49.32
N LEU A 50 -55.05 59.06 -49.68
CA LEU A 50 -55.59 58.22 -50.75
C LEU A 50 -55.07 58.65 -52.12
N THR A 51 -54.96 59.95 -52.41
CA THR A 51 -54.37 60.47 -53.65
C THR A 51 -52.86 60.24 -53.72
N GLY A 52 -52.15 60.33 -52.60
CA GLY A 52 -50.69 60.17 -52.53
C GLY A 52 -50.17 58.73 -52.58
N SER A 53 -51.00 57.71 -52.31
CA SER A 53 -50.52 56.32 -52.16
C SER A 53 -51.23 55.31 -53.06
N ALA A 54 -50.60 54.98 -54.20
CA ALA A 54 -51.07 53.94 -55.12
C ALA A 54 -51.16 52.54 -54.45
N GLY A 55 -50.32 52.27 -53.46
CA GLY A 55 -50.35 51.03 -52.68
C GLY A 55 -51.59 50.92 -51.79
N LEU A 56 -51.98 52.02 -51.13
CA LEU A 56 -53.17 52.05 -50.28
C LEU A 56 -54.45 51.93 -51.10
N ARG A 57 -54.53 52.61 -52.26
CA ARG A 57 -55.67 52.50 -53.19
C ARG A 57 -55.92 51.07 -53.66
N ARG A 58 -54.86 50.34 -54.02
CA ARG A 58 -54.96 48.93 -54.42
C ARG A 58 -55.45 48.03 -53.27
N LEU A 59 -55.07 48.32 -52.04
CA LEU A 59 -55.44 47.53 -50.87
C LEU A 59 -56.91 47.78 -50.45
N LEU A 60 -57.36 49.03 -50.58
CA LEU A 60 -58.76 49.43 -50.44
C LEU A 60 -59.65 48.79 -51.50
N GLY A 61 -59.24 48.83 -52.77
CA GLY A 61 -59.99 48.19 -53.86
C GLY A 61 -60.16 46.68 -53.66
N ARG A 62 -59.16 45.99 -53.08
CA ARG A 62 -59.31 44.56 -52.72
C ARG A 62 -60.27 44.32 -51.55
N ARG A 63 -60.31 45.23 -50.57
CA ARG A 63 -61.14 45.09 -49.36
C ARG A 63 -62.61 45.40 -49.63
N LEU A 64 -62.88 46.32 -50.55
CA LEU A 64 -64.24 46.75 -50.92
C LEU A 64 -64.85 45.93 -52.07
N GLY A 65 -64.04 45.12 -52.77
CA GLY A 65 -64.49 44.24 -53.86
C GLY A 65 -64.17 44.79 -55.26
N ALA A 66 -64.02 43.90 -56.24
CA ALA A 66 -63.69 44.27 -57.62
C ALA A 66 -64.90 44.93 -58.30
N GLY A 67 -64.90 46.27 -58.34
CA GLY A 67 -65.94 47.06 -59.01
C GLY A 67 -66.19 48.46 -58.43
N ILE A 68 -65.63 48.79 -57.26
CA ILE A 68 -65.80 50.12 -56.64
C ILE A 68 -64.65 51.05 -57.06
N ASP A 69 -64.99 52.11 -57.80
CA ASP A 69 -64.05 53.13 -58.28
C ASP A 69 -63.69 54.13 -57.17
N THR A 70 -62.39 54.38 -56.99
CA THR A 70 -61.86 55.29 -55.97
C THR A 70 -61.65 56.72 -56.47
N GLU A 71 -61.84 56.98 -57.78
CA GLU A 71 -61.68 58.31 -58.39
C GLU A 71 -62.64 59.40 -57.85
N PRO A 72 -63.93 59.13 -57.56
CA PRO A 72 -64.87 60.16 -57.10
C PRO A 72 -64.45 60.83 -55.78
N ALA A 73 -63.85 60.07 -54.86
CA ALA A 73 -63.33 60.58 -53.60
C ALA A 73 -62.11 61.49 -53.82
N THR A 74 -61.22 61.13 -54.75
CA THR A 74 -60.06 61.95 -55.10
C THR A 74 -60.42 63.25 -55.82
N GLY A 75 -61.58 63.31 -56.49
CA GLY A 75 -62.11 64.52 -57.13
C GLY A 75 -62.52 65.65 -56.18
N LEU A 76 -62.81 65.36 -54.90
CA LEU A 76 -63.17 66.36 -53.88
C LEU A 76 -62.02 67.30 -53.48
N VAL A 77 -60.77 66.93 -53.77
CA VAL A 77 -59.58 67.76 -53.49
C VAL A 77 -59.48 68.95 -54.46
N ALA A 78 -60.16 68.91 -55.61
CA ALA A 78 -60.04 69.93 -56.65
C ALA A 78 -60.79 71.25 -56.38
N ALA A 79 -61.57 71.37 -55.30
CA ALA A 79 -62.42 72.53 -55.03
C ALA A 79 -61.75 73.70 -54.27
N ASP A 80 -60.66 73.46 -53.51
CA ASP A 80 -59.84 74.54 -52.93
C ASP A 80 -58.38 74.07 -52.74
N PRO A 81 -57.52 74.27 -53.76
CA PRO A 81 -56.13 73.85 -53.76
C PRO A 81 -55.27 74.58 -52.70
N VAL A 82 -55.64 75.82 -52.35
CA VAL A 82 -54.86 76.68 -51.46
C VAL A 82 -55.08 76.28 -50.00
N ALA A 83 -56.31 75.89 -49.64
CA ALA A 83 -56.60 75.30 -48.33
C ALA A 83 -55.92 73.93 -48.16
N ALA A 84 -55.91 73.10 -49.21
CA ALA A 84 -55.24 71.80 -49.19
C ALA A 84 -53.71 71.93 -49.04
N GLU A 85 -53.09 72.92 -49.69
CA GLU A 85 -51.65 73.17 -49.59
C GLU A 85 -51.25 73.73 -48.21
N ARG A 86 -52.07 74.60 -47.62
CA ARG A 86 -51.87 75.10 -46.23
C ARG A 86 -52.04 73.98 -45.20
N ALA A 87 -53.02 73.10 -45.37
CA ALA A 87 -53.25 71.95 -44.51
C ALA A 87 -52.10 70.92 -44.64
N ALA A 88 -51.65 70.64 -45.87
CA ALA A 88 -50.48 69.78 -46.13
C ALA A 88 -49.20 70.36 -45.50
N ALA A 89 -49.00 71.69 -45.56
CA ALA A 89 -47.90 72.36 -44.90
C ALA A 89 -48.01 72.33 -43.36
N ALA A 90 -49.22 72.43 -42.80
CA ALA A 90 -49.46 72.29 -41.36
C ALA A 90 -49.19 70.86 -40.86
N VAL A 91 -49.65 69.84 -41.60
CA VAL A 91 -49.38 68.43 -41.30
C VAL A 91 -47.91 68.08 -41.48
N GLN A 92 -47.23 68.59 -42.52
CA GLN A 92 -45.78 68.46 -42.70
C GLN A 92 -45.00 69.11 -41.56
N ARG A 93 -45.42 70.29 -41.08
CA ARG A 93 -44.82 70.95 -39.92
C ARG A 93 -44.99 70.10 -38.65
N LEU A 94 -46.19 69.61 -38.38
CA LEU A 94 -46.47 68.74 -37.23
C LEU A 94 -45.69 67.41 -37.30
N LEU A 95 -45.59 66.79 -38.48
CA LEU A 95 -44.78 65.58 -38.70
C LEU A 95 -43.28 65.86 -38.53
N THR A 96 -42.80 67.04 -38.94
CA THR A 96 -41.40 67.44 -38.80
C THR A 96 -41.05 67.77 -37.35
N GLU A 97 -41.93 68.46 -36.64
CA GLU A 97 -41.81 68.73 -35.20
C GLU A 97 -41.87 67.45 -34.39
N HIS A 98 -42.75 66.52 -34.73
CA HIS A 98 -42.83 65.21 -34.10
C HIS A 98 -41.58 64.36 -34.37
N ARG A 99 -41.05 64.34 -35.60
CA ARG A 99 -39.77 63.68 -35.91
C ARG A 99 -38.60 64.32 -35.15
N ARG A 100 -38.61 65.64 -34.92
CA ARG A 100 -37.60 66.33 -34.10
C ARG A 100 -37.77 66.00 -32.62
N ALA A 101 -39.00 65.90 -32.11
CA ALA A 101 -39.31 65.48 -30.76
C ALA A 101 -38.87 64.03 -30.52
N GLN A 102 -39.20 63.11 -31.43
CA GLN A 102 -38.74 61.71 -31.36
C GLN A 102 -37.22 61.57 -31.43
N ARG A 103 -36.52 62.38 -32.25
CA ARG A 103 -35.04 62.38 -32.25
C ARG A 103 -34.47 62.94 -30.95
N ARG A 104 -35.11 63.93 -30.33
CA ARG A 104 -34.71 64.47 -29.01
C ARG A 104 -34.97 63.44 -27.91
N GLU A 105 -36.12 62.78 -27.94
CA GLU A 105 -36.49 61.74 -26.99
C GLU A 105 -35.65 60.47 -27.15
N HIS A 106 -35.33 60.07 -28.38
CA HIS A 106 -34.41 58.95 -28.64
C HIS A 106 -32.98 59.29 -28.18
N ARG A 107 -32.51 60.53 -28.37
CA ARG A 107 -31.22 60.99 -27.81
C ARG A 107 -31.25 61.12 -26.28
N ALA A 108 -32.40 61.47 -25.70
CA ALA A 108 -32.60 61.54 -24.25
C ALA A 108 -32.66 60.13 -23.63
N ARG A 109 -33.40 59.18 -24.23
CA ARG A 109 -33.38 57.75 -23.86
C ARG A 109 -31.99 57.15 -24.00
N ARG A 110 -31.27 57.36 -25.10
CA ARG A 110 -29.86 56.90 -25.22
C ARG A 110 -28.89 57.59 -24.26
N ARG A 111 -29.21 58.78 -23.72
CA ARG A 111 -28.44 59.42 -22.65
C ARG A 111 -28.83 58.89 -21.27
N ALA A 112 -30.09 58.53 -21.04
CA ALA A 112 -30.61 57.93 -19.81
C ALA A 112 -30.27 56.43 -19.70
N GLU A 113 -30.10 55.73 -20.82
CA GLU A 113 -29.66 54.32 -20.92
C GLU A 113 -28.13 54.18 -20.95
N ARG A 114 -27.38 55.29 -20.98
CA ARG A 114 -25.93 55.21 -20.75
C ARG A 114 -25.73 54.95 -19.26
N PRO A 115 -25.13 53.80 -18.86
CA PRO A 115 -24.87 53.53 -17.45
C PRO A 115 -24.08 54.69 -16.86
N ASP A 116 -24.42 55.13 -15.66
CA ASP A 116 -23.79 56.30 -15.07
C ASP A 116 -22.26 56.09 -14.96
N ALA A 117 -21.47 57.17 -14.83
CA ALA A 117 -20.01 57.04 -14.73
C ALA A 117 -19.59 56.10 -13.59
N GLU A 118 -20.37 56.08 -12.51
CA GLU A 118 -20.24 55.16 -11.39
C GLU A 118 -20.57 53.71 -11.77
N GLN A 119 -21.62 53.46 -12.55
CA GLN A 119 -21.99 52.09 -12.93
C GLN A 119 -20.97 51.45 -13.88
N ARG A 120 -20.37 52.23 -14.79
CA ARG A 120 -19.20 51.78 -15.59
C ARG A 120 -17.93 51.59 -14.75
N ARG A 121 -17.77 52.32 -13.65
CA ARG A 121 -16.67 52.10 -12.69
C ARG A 121 -16.93 50.83 -11.89
N PHE A 122 -18.17 50.61 -11.46
CA PHE A 122 -18.62 49.44 -10.73
C PHE A 122 -18.42 48.16 -11.54
N SER A 123 -18.93 48.09 -12.78
CA SER A 123 -18.71 46.89 -13.62
C SER A 123 -17.24 46.63 -13.96
N ARG A 124 -16.40 47.68 -14.07
CA ARG A 124 -14.95 47.51 -14.23
C ARG A 124 -14.29 47.00 -12.97
N LEU A 125 -14.72 47.47 -11.80
CA LEU A 125 -14.28 46.97 -10.50
C LEU A 125 -14.73 45.52 -10.29
N GLU A 126 -15.96 45.16 -10.63
CA GLU A 126 -16.46 43.78 -10.55
C GLU A 126 -15.64 42.84 -11.43
N HIS A 127 -15.36 43.23 -12.68
CA HIS A 127 -14.51 42.45 -13.56
C HIS A 127 -13.08 42.32 -13.02
N ARG A 128 -12.50 43.42 -12.53
CA ARG A 128 -11.17 43.43 -11.92
C ARG A 128 -11.10 42.57 -10.65
N VAL A 129 -12.14 42.56 -9.84
CA VAL A 129 -12.26 41.70 -8.65
C VAL A 129 -12.40 40.23 -9.07
N GLY A 130 -13.16 39.94 -10.13
CA GLY A 130 -13.23 38.61 -10.74
C GLY A 130 -11.87 38.11 -11.21
N ASP A 131 -11.12 38.93 -11.96
CA ASP A 131 -9.77 38.62 -12.43
C ASP A 131 -8.80 38.38 -11.27
N LEU A 132 -8.86 39.22 -10.23
CA LEU A 132 -8.02 39.10 -9.04
C LEU A 132 -8.36 37.84 -8.23
N ARG A 133 -9.65 37.47 -8.12
CA ARG A 133 -10.07 36.22 -7.48
C ARG A 133 -9.55 35.02 -8.26
N ALA A 134 -9.73 35.00 -9.58
CA ALA A 134 -9.21 33.92 -10.43
C ALA A 134 -7.67 33.83 -10.38
N ALA A 135 -6.96 34.97 -10.28
CA ALA A 135 -5.51 34.99 -10.11
C ALA A 135 -5.09 34.47 -8.73
N ARG A 136 -5.79 34.87 -7.65
CA ARG A 136 -5.58 34.34 -6.30
C ARG A 136 -5.78 32.83 -6.26
N ASP A 137 -6.89 32.33 -6.80
CA ASP A 137 -7.23 30.90 -6.76
C ASP A 137 -6.17 30.08 -7.51
N ARG A 138 -5.67 30.57 -8.66
CA ARG A 138 -4.53 29.95 -9.36
C ARG A 138 -3.25 29.93 -8.52
N LEU A 139 -2.92 31.04 -7.85
CA LEU A 139 -1.74 31.13 -7.00
C LEU A 139 -1.86 30.26 -5.74
N GLU A 140 -3.06 30.11 -5.17
CA GLU A 140 -3.33 29.23 -4.03
C GLU A 140 -3.10 27.75 -4.40
N VAL A 141 -3.55 27.32 -5.58
CA VAL A 141 -3.27 25.97 -6.11
C VAL A 141 -1.78 25.76 -6.36
N GLN A 142 -1.09 26.73 -6.97
CA GLN A 142 0.37 26.66 -7.18
C GLN A 142 1.13 26.61 -5.85
N LEU A 143 0.72 27.40 -4.85
CA LEU A 143 1.32 27.42 -3.53
C LEU A 143 1.08 26.10 -2.77
N ALA A 144 -0.10 25.50 -2.92
CA ALA A 144 -0.39 24.19 -2.35
C ALA A 144 0.50 23.10 -2.97
N THR A 145 0.67 23.13 -4.29
CA THR A 145 1.56 22.21 -5.02
C THR A 145 3.01 22.35 -4.56
N LEU A 146 3.53 23.58 -4.53
CA LEU A 146 4.89 23.86 -4.07
C LEU A 146 5.12 23.47 -2.60
N ARG A 147 4.08 23.57 -1.75
CA ARG A 147 4.15 23.13 -0.35
C ARG A 147 4.21 21.61 -0.23
N GLU A 148 3.52 20.88 -1.10
CA GLU A 148 3.59 19.43 -1.17
C GLU A 148 4.98 18.98 -1.63
N GLU A 149 5.48 19.54 -2.73
CA GLU A 149 6.84 19.28 -3.23
C GLU A 149 7.89 19.59 -2.17
N ASN A 150 7.74 20.70 -1.41
CA ASN A 150 8.67 21.03 -0.33
C ASN A 150 8.59 20.02 0.84
N ARG A 151 7.41 19.47 1.13
CA ARG A 151 7.23 18.45 2.16
C ARG A 151 7.87 17.13 1.73
N GLU A 152 7.69 16.72 0.49
CA GLU A 152 8.33 15.54 -0.10
C GLU A 152 9.85 15.67 -0.11
N LEU A 153 10.38 16.83 -0.51
CA LEU A 153 11.81 17.12 -0.49
C LEU A 153 12.38 17.08 0.94
N ARG A 154 11.66 17.62 1.93
CA ARG A 154 12.06 17.53 3.34
C ARG A 154 12.08 16.09 3.83
N GLY A 155 11.06 15.30 3.53
CA GLY A 155 11.04 13.88 3.86
C GLY A 155 12.17 13.10 3.17
N THR A 156 12.52 13.48 1.93
CA THR A 156 13.67 12.90 1.22
C THR A 156 14.99 13.25 1.90
N ILE A 157 15.16 14.49 2.34
CA ILE A 157 16.35 14.94 3.08
C ILE A 157 16.45 14.21 4.42
N GLU A 158 15.36 14.09 5.17
CA GLU A 158 15.32 13.34 6.44
C GLU A 158 15.69 11.87 6.23
N ASN A 159 15.12 11.21 5.21
CA ASN A 159 15.46 9.83 4.87
C ASN A 159 16.95 9.68 4.50
N LEU A 160 17.50 10.61 3.71
CA LEU A 160 18.91 10.61 3.35
C LEU A 160 19.82 10.84 4.56
N ASP A 161 19.43 11.71 5.50
CA ASP A 161 20.20 11.96 6.72
C ASP A 161 20.19 10.74 7.64
N ASP A 162 19.06 10.05 7.73
CA ASP A 162 18.93 8.76 8.43
C ASP A 162 19.79 7.68 7.78
N GLU A 163 19.73 7.51 6.45
CA GLU A 163 20.58 6.58 5.70
C GLU A 163 22.06 6.88 5.88
N LEU A 164 22.46 8.16 5.82
CA LEU A 164 23.83 8.60 5.98
C LEU A 164 24.31 8.38 7.43
N GLY A 165 23.43 8.59 8.41
CA GLY A 165 23.66 8.26 9.81
C GLY A 165 23.85 6.76 10.04
N GLN A 166 23.02 5.92 9.40
CA GLN A 166 23.17 4.45 9.46
C GLN A 166 24.48 4.00 8.81
N LEU A 167 24.83 4.53 7.63
CA LEU A 167 26.09 4.22 6.95
C LEU A 167 27.30 4.63 7.78
N ARG A 168 27.26 5.79 8.45
CA ARG A 168 28.33 6.22 9.38
C ARG A 168 28.50 5.24 10.54
N ARG A 169 27.40 4.84 11.20
CA ARG A 169 27.44 3.85 12.28
C ARG A 169 27.96 2.50 11.80
N HIS A 170 27.49 2.03 10.64
CA HIS A 170 28.00 0.78 10.05
C HIS A 170 29.49 0.87 9.72
N LEU A 171 29.98 2.00 9.22
CA LEU A 171 31.40 2.21 8.95
C LEU A 171 32.22 2.21 10.25
N GLU A 172 31.74 2.84 11.30
CA GLU A 172 32.39 2.82 12.63
C GLU A 172 32.45 1.40 13.20
N ILE A 173 31.34 0.65 13.14
CA ILE A 173 31.29 -0.75 13.58
C ILE A 173 32.23 -1.62 12.74
N ALA A 174 32.23 -1.45 11.42
CA ALA A 174 33.10 -2.18 10.51
C ALA A 174 34.58 -1.87 10.77
N HIS A 175 34.93 -0.61 11.02
CA HIS A 175 36.29 -0.22 11.43
C HIS A 175 36.68 -0.86 12.77
N ALA A 176 35.83 -0.75 13.80
CA ALA A 176 36.11 -1.37 15.10
C ALA A 176 36.22 -2.90 15.02
N ARG A 177 35.47 -3.52 14.09
CA ARG A 177 35.58 -4.96 13.80
C ARG A 177 36.86 -5.28 13.04
N LEU A 178 37.24 -4.46 12.06
CA LEU A 178 38.48 -4.61 11.31
C LEU A 178 39.70 -4.47 12.23
N GLU A 179 39.72 -3.49 13.12
CA GLU A 179 40.77 -3.31 14.13
C GLU A 179 40.88 -4.52 15.06
N ARG A 180 39.74 -5.06 15.53
CA ARG A 180 39.72 -6.29 16.34
C ARG A 180 40.21 -7.51 15.56
N LEU A 181 39.80 -7.67 14.30
CA LEU A 181 40.25 -8.78 13.45
C LEU A 181 41.72 -8.65 13.08
N GLN A 182 42.23 -7.43 12.88
CA GLN A 182 43.65 -7.16 12.69
C GLN A 182 44.42 -7.49 13.97
N ALA A 183 43.96 -7.06 15.14
CA ALA A 183 44.58 -7.44 16.42
C ALA A 183 44.58 -8.96 16.64
N VAL A 184 43.50 -9.66 16.27
CA VAL A 184 43.43 -11.13 16.35
C VAL A 184 44.34 -11.80 15.32
N ARG A 185 44.42 -11.28 14.09
CA ARG A 185 45.31 -11.80 13.05
C ARG A 185 46.78 -11.60 13.44
N ASP A 186 47.14 -10.41 13.88
CA ASP A 186 48.50 -10.08 14.27
C ASP A 186 48.90 -10.91 15.51
N ALA A 187 47.98 -11.11 16.46
CA ALA A 187 48.16 -12.06 17.56
C ALA A 187 48.23 -13.53 17.11
N ALA A 188 47.54 -13.92 16.04
CA ALA A 188 47.58 -15.27 15.48
C ALA A 188 48.82 -15.53 14.59
N GLU A 189 49.41 -14.49 14.00
CA GLU A 189 50.68 -14.53 13.27
C GLU A 189 51.88 -14.55 14.24
N GLU A 190 51.77 -13.94 15.42
CA GLU A 190 52.78 -14.03 16.50
C GLU A 190 52.64 -15.24 17.43
N ALA A 191 51.45 -15.88 17.48
CA ALA A 191 51.23 -17.04 18.33
C ALA A 191 51.79 -18.33 17.71
N PRO A 192 52.65 -19.09 18.41
CA PRO A 192 53.03 -20.42 17.96
C PRO A 192 51.78 -21.30 17.88
N ARG A 193 51.68 -22.14 16.85
CA ARG A 193 50.60 -23.14 16.70
C ARG A 193 50.48 -23.92 18.02
N PRO A 194 49.31 -23.96 18.68
CA PRO A 194 49.20 -24.66 19.94
C PRO A 194 49.36 -26.15 19.67
N GLU A 195 50.43 -26.74 20.21
CA GLU A 195 50.44 -28.17 20.47
C GLU A 195 49.29 -28.50 21.42
N PRO A 196 48.63 -29.67 21.29
CA PRO A 196 47.56 -30.05 22.19
C PRO A 196 48.16 -30.18 23.59
N VAL A 197 47.95 -29.17 24.42
CA VAL A 197 48.36 -29.21 25.83
C VAL A 197 47.37 -30.12 26.54
N PRO A 198 47.78 -31.30 27.05
CA PRO A 198 46.93 -32.04 27.95
C PRO A 198 46.98 -31.32 29.29
N ARG A 199 46.02 -30.43 29.53
CA ARG A 199 45.71 -30.01 30.89
C ARG A 199 44.77 -31.06 31.47
N ALA A 200 45.35 -31.95 32.28
CA ALA A 200 44.58 -32.65 33.29
C ALA A 200 44.03 -31.60 34.27
N THR A 201 42.74 -31.29 34.17
CA THR A 201 41.99 -30.65 35.23
C THR A 201 41.30 -31.75 36.04
N VAL A 202 41.43 -31.66 37.36
CA VAL A 202 40.62 -32.41 38.32
C VAL A 202 39.14 -32.23 37.93
N GLY A 203 38.41 -33.33 37.80
CA GLY A 203 37.13 -33.41 37.09
C GLY A 203 36.07 -32.44 37.62
N GLU A 204 35.86 -31.35 36.91
CA GLU A 204 34.59 -30.63 36.95
C GLU A 204 33.55 -31.49 36.25
N ASP A 205 32.39 -31.67 36.88
CA ASP A 205 31.27 -32.37 36.26
C ASP A 205 30.79 -31.57 35.04
N LEU A 206 31.12 -32.08 33.84
CA LEU A 206 30.70 -31.52 32.56
C LEU A 206 29.35 -32.09 32.10
N SER A 207 28.63 -32.81 32.96
CA SER A 207 27.28 -33.30 32.63
C SER A 207 26.37 -32.11 32.33
N PRO A 208 25.89 -31.96 31.08
CA PRO A 208 25.10 -30.81 30.71
C PRO A 208 23.69 -30.90 31.29
N THR A 209 23.12 -29.76 31.61
CA THR A 209 21.69 -29.58 31.86
C THR A 209 21.09 -28.73 30.75
N VAL A 210 19.97 -29.17 30.19
CA VAL A 210 19.25 -28.44 29.13
C VAL A 210 17.87 -28.05 29.65
N ARG A 211 17.55 -26.76 29.56
CA ARG A 211 16.26 -26.18 29.95
C ARG A 211 15.66 -25.40 28.78
N VAL A 212 14.42 -25.68 28.45
CA VAL A 212 13.66 -24.88 27.47
C VAL A 212 12.96 -23.76 28.23
N LEU A 213 13.40 -22.52 28.01
CA LEU A 213 12.84 -21.31 28.62
C LEU A 213 11.75 -20.68 27.74
N GLY A 214 11.53 -21.17 26.52
CA GLY A 214 10.46 -20.74 25.64
C GLY A 214 10.45 -21.51 24.32
N GLY A 215 9.33 -21.50 23.62
CA GLY A 215 9.13 -22.29 22.40
C GLY A 215 9.11 -23.81 22.64
N GLY A 216 8.84 -24.26 23.87
CA GLY A 216 8.80 -25.69 24.20
C GLY A 216 7.60 -26.41 23.60
N THR A 217 6.39 -25.89 23.85
CA THR A 217 5.12 -26.48 23.38
C THR A 217 4.25 -25.50 22.60
N GLU A 218 4.87 -24.42 22.13
CA GLU A 218 4.28 -23.37 21.30
C GLU A 218 5.23 -22.99 20.15
N ILE A 219 4.72 -22.22 19.18
CA ILE A 219 5.51 -21.60 18.11
C ILE A 219 5.73 -20.15 18.52
N GLY A 220 6.96 -19.66 18.46
CA GLY A 220 7.31 -18.38 19.04
C GLY A 220 8.12 -18.45 20.33
N GLY A 221 8.91 -17.42 20.58
CA GLY A 221 9.63 -17.28 21.86
C GLY A 221 10.70 -18.35 22.10
N SER A 222 11.28 -18.93 21.06
CA SER A 222 12.31 -19.96 21.17
C SER A 222 13.46 -19.48 22.05
N CYS A 223 13.78 -20.25 23.09
CA CYS A 223 14.81 -19.91 24.07
C CYS A 223 15.25 -21.17 24.82
N VAL A 224 16.50 -21.60 24.64
CA VAL A 224 17.05 -22.82 25.24
C VAL A 224 18.32 -22.46 26.02
N LEU A 225 18.39 -22.87 27.29
CA LEU A 225 19.56 -22.70 28.13
C LEU A 225 20.29 -24.04 28.29
N VAL A 226 21.56 -24.07 27.88
CA VAL A 226 22.47 -25.20 28.08
C VAL A 226 23.53 -24.81 29.11
N THR A 227 23.69 -25.62 30.15
CA THR A 227 24.69 -25.37 31.20
C THR A 227 25.56 -26.59 31.48
N ALA A 228 26.88 -26.44 31.54
CA ALA A 228 27.81 -27.50 31.95
C ALA A 228 29.11 -26.88 32.49
N GLY A 229 29.74 -27.46 33.53
CA GLY A 229 31.00 -26.95 34.06
C GLY A 229 30.97 -25.46 34.43
N GLY A 230 29.87 -25.00 35.02
CA GLY A 230 29.64 -23.58 35.34
C GLY A 230 29.35 -22.66 34.15
N SER A 231 29.52 -23.13 32.92
CA SER A 231 29.27 -22.35 31.70
C SER A 231 27.79 -22.36 31.33
N ARG A 232 27.32 -21.29 30.69
CA ARG A 232 25.92 -21.02 30.36
C ARG A 232 25.83 -20.50 28.92
N LEU A 233 25.30 -21.32 28.02
CA LEU A 233 25.02 -20.93 26.64
C LEU A 233 23.50 -20.76 26.48
N LEU A 234 23.07 -19.58 26.05
CA LEU A 234 21.69 -19.36 25.63
C LEU A 234 21.61 -19.54 24.12
N ILE A 235 20.72 -20.41 23.65
CA ILE A 235 20.45 -20.64 22.23
C ILE A 235 19.06 -20.07 21.94
N ASP A 236 19.03 -19.06 21.08
CA ASP A 236 17.90 -18.21 20.76
C ASP A 236 17.34 -17.41 21.94
N ALA A 237 16.72 -16.28 21.61
CA ALA A 237 15.88 -15.48 22.48
C ALA A 237 14.84 -14.80 21.59
N GLY A 238 13.77 -15.51 21.32
CA GLY A 238 12.70 -15.08 20.43
C GLY A 238 11.61 -14.25 21.08
N THR A 239 10.82 -13.56 20.26
CA THR A 239 9.54 -12.97 20.65
C THR A 239 8.38 -13.92 20.33
N ARG A 240 7.35 -13.96 21.18
CA ARG A 240 6.10 -14.68 20.89
C ARG A 240 5.21 -13.86 19.93
N PRO A 241 4.76 -14.42 18.79
CA PRO A 241 4.02 -13.68 17.76
C PRO A 241 2.71 -13.03 18.24
N SER A 242 2.05 -13.63 19.23
CA SER A 242 0.76 -13.16 19.77
C SER A 242 0.92 -12.12 20.89
N GLY A 243 2.16 -11.78 21.27
CA GLY A 243 2.43 -10.79 22.31
C GLY A 243 2.08 -9.37 21.88
N VAL A 244 1.51 -8.60 22.81
CA VAL A 244 1.13 -7.19 22.61
C VAL A 244 1.86 -6.25 23.57
N ASP A 245 2.46 -6.79 24.62
CA ASP A 245 3.26 -6.10 25.62
C ASP A 245 4.59 -6.83 25.84
N ALA A 246 5.49 -6.25 26.64
CA ALA A 246 6.80 -6.84 26.88
C ALA A 246 6.72 -8.26 27.46
N ASP A 247 5.86 -8.52 28.43
CA ASP A 247 5.78 -9.83 29.10
C ASP A 247 5.19 -10.90 28.17
N SER A 248 4.16 -10.55 27.40
CA SER A 248 3.54 -11.44 26.41
C SER A 248 4.43 -11.65 25.18
N LEU A 249 5.34 -10.74 24.87
CA LEU A 249 6.35 -10.91 23.82
C LEU A 249 7.54 -11.78 24.28
N ALA A 250 7.93 -11.72 25.55
CA ALA A 250 9.08 -12.45 26.08
C ALA A 250 8.91 -13.98 26.01
N PRO A 251 10.01 -14.76 25.89
CA PRO A 251 9.98 -16.19 26.17
C PRO A 251 9.45 -16.45 27.59
N GLU A 252 8.57 -17.43 27.76
CA GLU A 252 7.82 -17.66 29.01
C GLU A 252 8.71 -17.73 30.27
N GLY A 253 9.81 -18.48 30.19
CA GLY A 253 10.78 -18.69 31.26
C GLY A 253 11.97 -17.73 31.23
N ILE A 254 11.99 -16.67 30.41
CA ILE A 254 13.16 -15.77 30.34
C ILE A 254 13.46 -15.07 31.68
N GLY A 255 12.42 -14.88 32.51
CA GLY A 255 12.55 -14.31 33.85
C GLY A 255 13.41 -15.16 34.78
N GLU A 256 13.50 -16.47 34.54
CA GLU A 256 14.30 -17.42 35.33
C GLU A 256 15.81 -17.29 35.05
N LEU A 257 16.21 -16.58 33.99
CA LEU A 257 17.60 -16.33 33.67
C LEU A 257 18.14 -15.23 34.59
N ASP A 258 18.60 -15.57 35.78
CA ASP A 258 19.13 -14.66 36.81
C ASP A 258 20.57 -14.20 36.55
N THR A 259 21.36 -15.07 35.93
CA THR A 259 22.78 -14.89 35.67
C THR A 259 23.03 -14.75 34.18
N ALA A 260 23.88 -13.80 33.80
CA ALA A 260 24.27 -13.58 32.42
C ALA A 260 24.81 -14.89 31.79
N PRO A 261 24.40 -15.24 30.56
CA PRO A 261 25.04 -16.31 29.81
C PRO A 261 26.42 -15.87 29.32
N ASP A 262 27.32 -16.82 29.10
CA ASP A 262 28.65 -16.57 28.53
C ASP A 262 28.56 -16.10 27.07
N ALA A 263 27.54 -16.59 26.35
CA ALA A 263 27.17 -16.15 25.00
C ALA A 263 25.70 -16.42 24.72
N ILE A 264 25.14 -15.66 23.78
CA ILE A 264 23.86 -15.94 23.13
C ILE A 264 24.17 -16.45 21.72
N LEU A 265 23.70 -17.63 21.34
CA LEU A 265 23.78 -18.12 19.98
C LEU A 265 22.42 -17.98 19.31
N VAL A 266 22.37 -17.35 18.14
CA VAL A 266 21.12 -17.18 17.37
C VAL A 266 21.16 -18.10 16.15
N THR A 267 20.20 -19.02 16.08
CA THR A 267 20.08 -20.00 14.99
C THR A 267 19.78 -19.32 13.65
N HIS A 268 18.85 -18.37 13.63
CA HIS A 268 18.49 -17.62 12.43
C HIS A 268 17.74 -16.31 12.75
N ALA A 269 17.54 -15.48 11.74
CA ALA A 269 17.10 -14.09 11.92
C ALA A 269 15.57 -13.87 12.05
N HIS A 270 14.75 -14.92 12.18
CA HIS A 270 13.33 -14.72 12.45
C HIS A 270 13.11 -14.24 13.90
N ASN A 271 12.08 -13.42 14.09
CA ASN A 271 11.83 -12.74 15.37
C ASN A 271 11.46 -13.72 16.49
N ASP A 272 10.83 -14.84 16.18
CA ASP A 272 10.55 -15.94 17.11
C ASP A 272 11.79 -16.71 17.58
N HIS A 273 12.98 -16.39 17.05
CA HIS A 273 14.27 -16.91 17.51
C HIS A 273 15.23 -15.81 17.99
N ALA A 274 15.13 -14.60 17.42
CA ALA A 274 16.08 -13.52 17.69
C ALA A 274 15.46 -12.24 18.26
N GLY A 275 14.13 -12.12 18.22
CA GLY A 275 13.42 -10.86 18.42
C GLY A 275 13.56 -10.27 19.82
N TRP A 276 13.93 -11.07 20.82
CA TRP A 276 14.08 -10.66 22.22
C TRP A 276 15.53 -10.39 22.62
N VAL A 277 16.50 -10.68 21.75
CA VAL A 277 17.93 -10.45 22.00
C VAL A 277 18.24 -8.99 22.40
N PRO A 278 17.69 -7.95 21.75
CA PRO A 278 17.98 -6.57 22.15
C PRO A 278 17.50 -6.23 23.58
N ALA A 279 16.33 -6.73 23.98
CA ALA A 279 15.83 -6.58 25.35
C ALA A 279 16.73 -7.30 26.35
N LEU A 280 17.22 -8.48 26.00
CA LEU A 280 18.11 -9.27 26.85
C LEU A 280 19.47 -8.58 27.05
N LEU A 281 20.03 -7.97 26.01
CA LEU A 281 21.30 -7.23 26.11
C LEU A 281 21.18 -5.92 26.89
N SER A 282 19.98 -5.34 26.99
CA SER A 282 19.73 -4.26 27.95
C SER A 282 19.89 -4.72 29.40
N ARG A 283 19.54 -5.97 29.70
CA ARG A 283 19.71 -6.60 31.02
C ARG A 283 21.14 -7.10 31.26
N PHE A 284 21.77 -7.67 30.24
CA PHE A 284 23.12 -8.25 30.31
C PHE A 284 24.04 -7.60 29.25
N PRO A 285 24.50 -6.36 29.49
CA PRO A 285 25.34 -5.66 28.54
C PRO A 285 26.70 -6.36 28.37
N GLY A 286 27.20 -6.43 27.14
CA GLY A 286 28.52 -6.99 26.82
C GLY A 286 28.55 -8.50 26.55
N VAL A 287 27.41 -9.20 26.70
CA VAL A 287 27.30 -10.61 26.29
C VAL A 287 27.44 -10.71 24.77
N PRO A 288 28.34 -11.56 24.24
CA PRO A 288 28.49 -11.75 22.80
C PRO A 288 27.29 -12.47 22.19
N VAL A 289 26.89 -12.05 21.00
CA VAL A 289 25.81 -12.69 20.21
C VAL A 289 26.42 -13.39 19.00
N ILE A 290 26.52 -14.72 19.06
CA ILE A 290 27.09 -15.56 18.02
C ILE A 290 26.00 -15.92 17.01
N ALA A 291 26.23 -15.68 15.72
CA ALA A 291 25.35 -16.14 14.66
C ALA A 291 26.13 -16.37 13.35
N SER A 292 25.48 -16.94 12.33
CA SER A 292 26.07 -16.98 11.00
C SER A 292 26.25 -15.58 10.41
N ALA A 293 27.19 -15.40 9.48
CA ALA A 293 27.41 -14.09 8.84
C ALA A 293 26.15 -13.53 8.17
N ALA A 294 25.37 -14.39 7.51
CA ALA A 294 24.11 -13.97 6.89
C ALA A 294 23.03 -13.65 7.93
N THR A 295 22.97 -14.38 9.05
CA THR A 295 22.08 -14.02 10.15
C THR A 295 22.46 -12.66 10.74
N CYS A 296 23.74 -12.38 11.00
CA CYS A 296 24.20 -11.07 11.47
C CYS A 296 23.75 -9.92 10.55
N ASP A 297 23.89 -10.12 9.23
CA ASP A 297 23.53 -9.15 8.20
C ASP A 297 22.02 -8.84 8.14
N LEU A 298 21.19 -9.76 8.61
CA LEU A 298 19.73 -9.64 8.62
C LEU A 298 19.20 -9.08 9.94
N LEU A 299 19.82 -9.44 11.07
CA LEU A 299 19.33 -9.11 12.42
C LEU A 299 19.19 -7.61 12.65
N GLY A 300 20.12 -6.79 12.16
CA GLY A 300 20.04 -5.33 12.30
C GLY A 300 18.75 -4.76 11.71
N THR A 301 18.41 -5.16 10.48
CA THR A 301 17.16 -4.74 9.80
C THR A 301 15.93 -5.30 10.51
N MET A 302 15.96 -6.58 10.90
CA MET A 302 14.83 -7.24 11.58
C MET A 302 14.51 -6.60 12.94
N TRP A 303 15.52 -6.31 13.75
CA TRP A 303 15.35 -5.67 15.05
C TRP A 303 14.93 -4.20 14.91
N ALA A 304 15.46 -3.46 13.94
CA ALA A 304 15.06 -2.08 13.68
C ALA A 304 13.59 -1.97 13.25
N ASP A 305 13.13 -2.85 12.33
CA ASP A 305 11.72 -2.90 11.93
C ASP A 305 10.82 -3.26 13.13
N SER A 306 11.23 -4.24 13.94
CA SER A 306 10.50 -4.63 15.14
C SER A 306 10.39 -3.46 16.14
N ALA A 307 11.48 -2.74 16.41
CA ALA A 307 11.48 -1.55 17.26
C ALA A 307 10.52 -0.47 16.74
N LYS A 308 10.52 -0.23 15.42
CA LYS A 308 9.62 0.72 14.75
C LYS A 308 8.14 0.31 14.87
N VAL A 309 7.83 -0.97 14.63
CA VAL A 309 6.46 -1.50 14.75
C VAL A 309 5.96 -1.40 16.19
N MET A 310 6.78 -1.76 17.17
CA MET A 310 6.41 -1.68 18.59
C MET A 310 6.22 -0.22 19.05
N ALA A 311 7.09 0.70 18.62
CA ALA A 311 6.94 2.12 18.93
C ALA A 311 5.62 2.70 18.38
N ARG A 312 5.27 2.38 17.13
CA ARG A 312 4.00 2.82 16.52
C ARG A 312 2.78 2.30 17.26
N ARG A 313 2.83 1.06 17.76
CA ARG A 313 1.73 0.49 18.56
C ARG A 313 1.58 1.22 19.90
N ALA A 314 2.69 1.53 20.56
CA ALA A 314 2.69 2.28 21.81
C ALA A 314 2.11 3.70 21.65
N ASP A 315 2.29 4.32 20.48
CA ASP A 315 1.84 5.69 20.17
C ASP A 315 0.39 5.77 19.65
N SER A 316 -0.31 4.65 19.42
CA SER A 316 -1.65 4.64 18.82
C SER A 316 -2.80 4.98 19.80
N ASP A 317 -3.77 5.78 19.32
CA ASP A 317 -4.90 6.34 20.10
C ASP A 317 -5.88 5.29 20.69
N GLU A 318 -5.85 4.05 20.21
CA GLU A 318 -6.65 2.94 20.76
C GLU A 318 -6.22 2.54 22.18
N SER A 319 -4.99 2.92 22.57
CA SER A 319 -4.50 2.81 23.93
C SER A 319 -4.94 4.04 24.75
N TRP A 320 -6.19 4.05 25.23
CA TRP A 320 -6.59 4.98 26.29
C TRP A 320 -5.69 4.75 27.53
N ALA A 321 -4.72 5.65 27.71
CA ALA A 321 -3.62 5.64 28.70
C ALA A 321 -2.37 4.81 28.30
N GLY A 322 -1.54 5.35 27.40
CA GLY A 322 -0.10 5.02 27.30
C GLY A 322 0.19 3.52 27.16
N GLY A 323 0.20 3.04 25.91
CA GLY A 323 0.30 1.61 25.60
C GLY A 323 1.51 0.94 26.25
N PRO A 324 1.51 -0.40 26.35
CA PRO A 324 2.59 -1.13 26.99
C PRO A 324 3.94 -0.71 26.40
N LEU A 325 4.88 -0.37 27.29
CA LEU A 325 6.20 0.08 26.87
C LEU A 325 6.86 -0.99 26.00
N PRO A 326 7.43 -0.61 24.84
CA PRO A 326 8.11 -1.57 23.99
C PRO A 326 9.29 -2.18 24.76
N PRO A 327 9.57 -3.48 24.59
CA PRO A 327 10.62 -4.18 25.31
C PRO A 327 12.03 -3.67 25.00
N TYR A 328 12.20 -3.00 23.86
CA TYR A 328 13.43 -2.35 23.48
C TYR A 328 13.18 -1.20 22.49
N ARG A 329 14.15 -0.31 22.36
CA ARG A 329 14.16 0.86 21.47
C ARG A 329 15.30 0.76 20.46
N GLN A 330 15.38 1.71 19.52
CA GLN A 330 16.44 1.75 18.52
C GLN A 330 17.86 1.77 19.13
N SER A 331 18.05 2.44 20.27
CA SER A 331 19.33 2.43 21.00
C SER A 331 19.79 1.04 21.45
N ASP A 332 18.84 0.14 21.67
CA ASP A 332 19.10 -1.22 22.14
C ASP A 332 19.41 -2.12 20.95
N VAL A 333 18.79 -1.85 19.80
CA VAL A 333 19.14 -2.45 18.52
C VAL A 333 20.59 -2.12 18.16
N ASP A 334 21.01 -0.86 18.28
CA ASP A 334 22.38 -0.46 17.97
C ASP A 334 23.41 -1.17 18.86
N ARG A 335 23.09 -1.36 20.15
CA ARG A 335 23.89 -2.16 21.09
C ARG A 335 23.92 -3.64 20.71
N ALA A 336 22.77 -4.20 20.32
CA ALA A 336 22.67 -5.59 19.90
C ALA A 336 23.47 -5.88 18.63
N VAL A 337 23.39 -5.00 17.64
CA VAL A 337 24.19 -5.08 16.41
C VAL A 337 25.69 -5.03 16.73
N SER A 338 26.09 -4.19 17.69
CA SER A 338 27.49 -4.08 18.13
C SER A 338 28.02 -5.33 18.85
N ALA A 339 27.12 -6.16 19.39
CA ALA A 339 27.46 -7.41 20.08
C ALA A 339 27.53 -8.64 19.15
N LEU A 340 27.17 -8.48 17.86
CA LEU A 340 27.18 -9.58 16.88
C LEU A 340 28.60 -10.06 16.55
N ASP A 341 28.86 -11.33 16.83
CA ASP A 341 30.05 -12.07 16.41
C ASP A 341 29.66 -13.15 15.39
N ALA A 342 30.32 -13.14 14.23
CA ALA A 342 29.97 -14.08 13.16
C ALA A 342 30.79 -15.37 13.27
N LEU A 343 30.13 -16.51 13.24
CA LEU A 343 30.75 -17.83 13.18
C LEU A 343 30.33 -18.52 11.87
N GLY A 344 31.28 -19.16 11.19
CA GLY A 344 30.98 -19.93 9.97
C GLY A 344 30.52 -21.35 10.31
N CYS A 345 29.66 -21.93 9.48
CA CYS A 345 29.30 -23.35 9.61
C CYS A 345 30.53 -24.25 9.50
N GLY A 346 30.55 -25.34 10.27
CA GLY A 346 31.67 -26.29 10.36
C GLY A 346 32.89 -25.75 11.11
N ARG A 347 32.78 -24.58 11.76
CA ARG A 347 33.81 -24.06 12.66
C ARG A 347 33.38 -24.22 14.11
N THR A 348 34.29 -24.72 14.94
CA THR A 348 34.10 -24.83 16.38
C THR A 348 34.53 -23.55 17.09
N ARG A 349 33.74 -23.11 18.08
CA ARG A 349 34.03 -22.01 19.00
C ARG A 349 33.89 -22.49 20.43
N ARG A 350 34.89 -22.21 21.27
CA ARG A 350 34.82 -22.43 22.71
C ARG A 350 34.04 -21.30 23.40
N VAL A 351 33.04 -21.65 24.21
CA VAL A 351 32.26 -20.77 25.08
C VAL A 351 32.30 -21.33 26.49
N GLY A 352 33.14 -20.75 27.36
CA GLY A 352 33.43 -21.34 28.67
C GLY A 352 34.02 -22.75 28.55
N ALA A 353 33.32 -23.74 29.09
CA ALA A 353 33.64 -25.18 29.03
C ALA A 353 32.96 -25.90 27.85
N LEU A 354 32.17 -25.20 27.03
CA LEU A 354 31.38 -25.76 25.94
C LEU A 354 32.06 -25.53 24.59
N ASP A 355 32.13 -26.56 23.75
CA ASP A 355 32.51 -26.40 22.34
C ASP A 355 31.25 -26.35 21.46
N VAL A 356 31.17 -25.33 20.61
CA VAL A 356 29.97 -25.02 19.82
C VAL A 356 30.30 -25.04 18.34
N GLU A 357 29.56 -25.82 17.56
CA GLU A 357 29.70 -25.91 16.10
C GLU A 357 28.35 -25.67 15.43
N MET A 358 28.29 -24.74 14.47
CA MET A 358 27.08 -24.48 13.68
C MET A 358 27.06 -25.28 12.39
N PHE A 359 25.88 -25.69 11.94
CA PHE A 359 25.66 -26.38 10.68
C PHE A 359 24.45 -25.83 9.93
N GLU A 360 24.40 -25.98 8.62
CA GLU A 360 23.33 -25.39 7.81
C GLU A 360 22.00 -26.10 8.00
N ALA A 361 20.96 -25.33 8.33
CA ALA A 361 19.61 -25.83 8.62
C ALA A 361 18.67 -25.83 7.39
N GLY A 362 18.99 -25.07 6.35
CA GLY A 362 18.25 -25.01 5.08
C GLY A 362 16.91 -24.25 5.12
N HIS A 363 16.58 -23.60 6.23
CA HIS A 363 15.32 -22.88 6.44
C HIS A 363 15.27 -21.51 5.72
N ILE A 364 16.16 -20.60 6.11
CA ILE A 364 16.39 -19.30 5.45
C ILE A 364 17.89 -19.06 5.30
N ILE A 365 18.29 -18.00 4.59
CA ILE A 365 19.71 -17.71 4.41
C ILE A 365 20.38 -17.46 5.76
N GLY A 366 21.50 -18.12 5.99
CA GLY A 366 22.19 -18.07 7.28
C GLY A 366 21.57 -18.91 8.39
N ALA A 367 20.48 -19.63 8.16
CA ALA A 367 19.88 -20.48 9.18
C ALA A 367 20.81 -21.64 9.55
N THR A 368 21.06 -21.78 10.84
CA THR A 368 21.95 -22.80 11.38
C THR A 368 21.31 -23.57 12.52
N GLY A 369 21.54 -24.88 12.55
CA GLY A 369 21.50 -25.65 13.79
C GLY A 369 22.86 -25.61 14.47
N VAL A 370 22.91 -26.11 15.70
CA VAL A 370 24.11 -26.09 16.53
C VAL A 370 24.33 -27.44 17.23
N VAL A 371 25.59 -27.87 17.27
CA VAL A 371 26.08 -28.95 18.12
C VAL A 371 26.83 -28.31 19.29
N VAL A 372 26.40 -28.63 20.51
CA VAL A 372 27.07 -28.24 21.75
C VAL A 372 27.70 -29.47 22.36
N THR A 373 29.02 -29.43 22.53
CA THR A 373 29.80 -30.51 23.15
C THR A 373 30.23 -30.09 24.56
N ALA A 374 29.87 -30.90 25.55
CA ALA A 374 30.21 -30.73 26.96
C ALA A 374 30.85 -32.03 27.47
N GLY A 375 32.18 -32.08 27.54
CA GLY A 375 32.90 -33.31 27.83
C GLY A 375 32.64 -34.37 26.76
N SER A 376 32.11 -35.53 27.16
CA SER A 376 31.70 -36.60 26.23
C SER A 376 30.27 -36.45 25.70
N HIS A 377 29.48 -35.50 26.22
CA HIS A 377 28.09 -35.33 25.84
C HIS A 377 27.94 -34.35 24.68
N ARG A 378 26.97 -34.63 23.81
CA ARG A 378 26.65 -33.84 22.63
C ARG A 378 25.16 -33.55 22.57
N ILE A 379 24.83 -32.27 22.45
CA ILE A 379 23.47 -31.78 22.33
C ILE A 379 23.33 -31.10 20.98
N VAL A 380 22.29 -31.45 20.24
CA VAL A 380 21.94 -30.83 18.96
C VAL A 380 20.71 -29.95 19.18
N VAL A 381 20.78 -28.68 18.80
CA VAL A 381 19.61 -27.81 18.66
C VAL A 381 19.46 -27.45 17.20
N THR A 382 18.34 -27.82 16.57
CA THR A 382 18.22 -27.68 15.11
C THR A 382 17.93 -26.26 14.64
N GLY A 383 17.33 -25.44 15.49
CA GLY A 383 16.53 -24.30 15.02
C GLY A 383 15.40 -24.80 14.11
N ASP A 384 14.93 -23.94 13.22
CA ASP A 384 14.03 -24.33 12.13
C ASP A 384 14.82 -24.95 10.99
N VAL A 385 14.32 -26.06 10.42
CA VAL A 385 15.05 -26.85 9.41
C VAL A 385 14.20 -27.14 8.18
N SER A 386 14.83 -27.16 7.01
CA SER A 386 14.27 -27.74 5.80
C SER A 386 15.20 -28.82 5.28
N LEU A 387 14.69 -30.04 5.10
CA LEU A 387 15.48 -31.12 4.52
C LEU A 387 15.76 -30.91 3.01
N PRO A 388 14.75 -30.60 2.16
CA PRO A 388 15.02 -30.29 0.76
C PRO A 388 15.59 -28.89 0.61
N GLY A 389 16.44 -28.73 -0.41
CA GLY A 389 16.93 -27.43 -0.84
C GLY A 389 15.84 -26.56 -1.48
N GLN A 390 16.06 -25.26 -1.40
CA GLN A 390 15.26 -24.18 -1.95
C GLN A 390 16.07 -23.44 -3.02
N LEU A 391 15.46 -22.51 -3.77
CA LEU A 391 16.24 -21.71 -4.73
C LEU A 391 17.13 -20.67 -4.03
N SER A 392 16.69 -20.20 -2.86
CA SER A 392 17.44 -19.25 -2.04
C SER A 392 18.48 -19.89 -1.12
N VAL A 393 18.29 -21.14 -0.69
CA VAL A 393 19.15 -21.83 0.28
C VAL A 393 19.24 -23.34 0.05
N GLY A 394 20.36 -23.95 0.40
CA GLY A 394 20.51 -25.41 0.38
C GLY A 394 19.60 -26.10 1.40
N GLY A 395 19.58 -27.45 1.39
CA GLY A 395 18.92 -28.23 2.43
C GLY A 395 19.79 -28.40 3.67
N LEU A 396 19.20 -28.92 4.74
CA LEU A 396 19.90 -29.32 5.97
C LEU A 396 21.14 -30.17 5.68
N ARG A 397 22.26 -29.82 6.30
CA ARG A 397 23.49 -30.61 6.31
C ARG A 397 23.98 -30.85 7.73
N LEU A 398 23.68 -32.04 8.26
CA LEU A 398 24.19 -32.47 9.56
C LEU A 398 25.70 -32.70 9.51
N PRO A 399 26.48 -32.16 10.47
CA PRO A 399 27.90 -32.43 10.60
C PRO A 399 28.12 -33.80 11.27
N GLU A 400 29.33 -34.35 11.13
CA GLU A 400 29.72 -35.60 11.79
C GLU A 400 29.59 -35.51 13.32
N SER A 401 29.85 -34.32 13.88
CA SER A 401 29.73 -34.04 15.32
C SER A 401 28.30 -34.20 15.84
N ALA A 402 27.27 -34.06 15.00
CA ALA A 402 25.86 -34.23 15.39
C ALA A 402 25.45 -35.71 15.50
N ILE A 403 26.21 -36.64 14.92
CA ILE A 403 25.84 -38.06 14.81
C ILE A 403 26.04 -38.77 16.15
N GLY A 404 25.00 -39.36 16.71
CA GLY A 404 25.04 -40.03 18.02
C GLY A 404 24.99 -39.05 19.19
N ALA A 405 24.31 -37.91 19.02
CA ALA A 405 24.07 -36.96 20.09
C ALA A 405 23.22 -37.56 21.22
N ASP A 406 23.50 -37.20 22.48
CA ASP A 406 22.70 -37.64 23.64
C ASP A 406 21.29 -37.06 23.58
N LEU A 407 21.19 -35.79 23.18
CA LEU A 407 19.93 -35.06 23.04
C LEU A 407 19.88 -34.32 21.71
N MET A 408 18.74 -34.38 21.05
CA MET A 408 18.42 -33.55 19.90
C MET A 408 17.11 -32.79 20.12
N LEU A 409 17.19 -31.48 20.23
CA LEU A 409 16.05 -30.57 20.21
C LEU A 409 15.71 -30.32 18.74
N LEU A 410 14.54 -30.80 18.33
CA LEU A 410 14.08 -30.79 16.94
C LEU A 410 12.79 -29.98 16.83
N GLU A 411 12.77 -29.01 15.91
CA GLU A 411 11.53 -28.26 15.62
C GLU A 411 10.38 -29.18 15.23
N SER A 412 9.15 -28.72 15.43
CA SER A 412 7.94 -29.51 15.19
C SER A 412 6.81 -28.68 14.59
N THR A 413 7.16 -27.67 13.79
CA THR A 413 6.22 -26.73 13.17
C THR A 413 5.18 -27.44 12.31
N TYR A 414 5.63 -28.41 11.50
CA TYR A 414 4.77 -29.26 10.65
C TYR A 414 4.56 -30.68 11.19
N ALA A 415 4.85 -30.92 12.47
CA ALA A 415 4.33 -32.11 13.13
C ALA A 415 2.79 -32.11 13.06
N GLY A 416 2.19 -33.27 12.80
CA GLY A 416 0.75 -33.44 12.68
C GLY A 416 0.11 -32.79 11.44
N ALA A 417 0.89 -32.21 10.52
CA ALA A 417 0.38 -31.56 9.30
C ALA A 417 -0.12 -32.55 8.22
N GLY A 418 0.03 -33.86 8.46
CA GLY A 418 -0.26 -34.92 7.50
C GLY A 418 0.78 -34.99 6.37
N ARG A 419 0.51 -35.86 5.39
CA ARG A 419 1.39 -35.99 4.22
C ARG A 419 1.17 -34.82 3.28
N LEU A 420 2.22 -34.04 3.04
CA LEU A 420 2.21 -32.96 2.05
C LEU A 420 2.64 -33.48 0.67
N PRO A 421 2.14 -32.90 -0.44
CA PRO A 421 2.69 -33.16 -1.75
C PRO A 421 4.17 -32.77 -1.82
N PRO A 422 4.97 -33.40 -2.70
CA PRO A 422 6.33 -32.96 -2.94
C PRO A 422 6.37 -31.47 -3.30
N ARG A 423 7.36 -30.74 -2.77
CA ARG A 423 7.52 -29.30 -2.99
C ARG A 423 7.40 -28.91 -4.47
N GLN A 424 8.04 -29.66 -5.37
CA GLN A 424 8.02 -29.36 -6.80
C GLN A 424 6.60 -29.37 -7.38
N ALA A 425 5.74 -30.30 -6.96
CA ALA A 425 4.36 -30.33 -7.43
C ALA A 425 3.55 -29.10 -6.98
N ILE A 426 3.85 -28.58 -5.77
CA ILE A 426 3.25 -27.34 -5.26
C ILE A 426 3.76 -26.13 -6.07
N VAL A 427 5.05 -26.10 -6.41
CA VAL A 427 5.65 -25.06 -7.27
C VAL A 427 5.01 -25.09 -8.66
N ASP A 428 4.87 -26.27 -9.27
CA ASP A 428 4.28 -26.42 -10.60
C ASP A 428 2.83 -25.93 -10.61
N GLN A 429 2.06 -26.25 -9.57
CA GLN A 429 0.68 -25.76 -9.42
C GLN A 429 0.62 -24.24 -9.22
N PHE A 430 1.49 -23.68 -8.38
CA PHE A 430 1.61 -22.22 -8.20
C PHE A 430 1.91 -21.50 -9.51
N VAL A 431 2.90 -21.99 -10.26
CA VAL A 431 3.30 -21.42 -11.55
C VAL A 431 2.16 -21.51 -12.57
N ALA A 432 1.51 -22.67 -12.67
CA ALA A 432 0.41 -22.88 -13.63
C ALA A 432 -0.80 -21.98 -13.34
N ASP A 433 -1.12 -21.75 -12.07
CA ASP A 433 -2.19 -20.84 -11.69
C ASP A 433 -1.79 -19.37 -11.91
N ALA A 434 -0.53 -19.03 -11.64
CA ALA A 434 -0.02 -17.68 -11.85
C ALA A 434 -0.03 -17.31 -13.33
N ASP A 435 0.47 -18.20 -14.19
CA ASP A 435 0.47 -18.03 -15.64
C ASP A 435 -0.97 -17.83 -16.17
N ARG A 436 -1.93 -18.59 -15.67
CA ARG A 436 -3.35 -18.46 -16.06
C ARG A 436 -3.96 -17.11 -15.68
N VAL A 437 -3.65 -16.61 -14.48
CA VAL A 437 -4.16 -15.31 -14.01
C VAL A 437 -3.53 -14.16 -14.80
N LEU A 438 -2.21 -14.23 -15.04
CA LEU A 438 -1.49 -13.21 -15.80
C LEU A 438 -1.88 -13.22 -17.29
N GLY A 439 -2.05 -14.40 -17.89
CA GLY A 439 -2.39 -14.57 -19.31
C GLY A 439 -3.76 -13.99 -19.71
N ARG A 440 -4.69 -13.83 -18.76
CA ARG A 440 -5.97 -13.14 -18.97
C ARG A 440 -5.95 -11.64 -18.58
N GLY A 441 -4.76 -11.10 -18.33
CA GLY A 441 -4.55 -9.69 -17.95
C GLY A 441 -4.90 -9.36 -16.50
N GLY A 442 -4.94 -10.37 -15.61
CA GLY A 442 -5.15 -10.18 -14.17
C GLY A 442 -3.86 -9.81 -13.44
N ARG A 443 -4.00 -9.42 -12.17
CA ARG A 443 -2.88 -9.15 -11.26
C ARG A 443 -2.83 -10.21 -10.17
N ILE A 444 -1.65 -10.48 -9.61
CA ILE A 444 -1.50 -11.47 -8.54
C ILE A 444 -0.90 -10.80 -7.31
N LEU A 445 -1.54 -10.94 -6.16
CA LEU A 445 -0.90 -10.70 -4.87
C LEU A 445 -0.42 -12.02 -4.25
N VAL A 446 0.86 -12.09 -3.91
CA VAL A 446 1.42 -13.14 -3.06
C VAL A 446 1.76 -12.53 -1.69
N PRO A 447 0.89 -12.65 -0.68
CA PRO A 447 1.24 -12.23 0.67
C PRO A 447 2.32 -13.18 1.22
N ALA A 448 3.46 -12.62 1.60
CA ALA A 448 4.61 -13.37 2.09
C ALA A 448 5.22 -12.75 3.35
N PHE A 449 5.80 -13.60 4.21
CA PHE A 449 6.70 -13.12 5.25
C PHE A 449 7.94 -12.48 4.61
N ALA A 450 8.40 -11.38 5.20
CA ALA A 450 9.44 -10.54 4.64
C ALA A 450 10.77 -11.30 4.45
N LEU A 451 11.06 -12.20 5.38
CA LEU A 451 12.28 -12.97 5.45
C LEU A 451 12.05 -14.43 5.01
N GLY A 452 12.80 -14.87 4.00
CA GLY A 452 12.77 -16.22 3.44
C GLY A 452 11.72 -16.39 2.35
N ARG A 453 10.44 -16.36 2.74
CA ARG A 453 9.33 -16.68 1.82
C ARG A 453 9.27 -15.74 0.62
N ALA A 454 9.40 -14.44 0.84
CA ALA A 454 9.30 -13.47 -0.23
C ALA A 454 10.40 -13.66 -1.30
N GLN A 455 11.64 -13.88 -0.86
CA GLN A 455 12.80 -14.09 -1.73
C GLN A 455 12.65 -15.40 -2.51
N GLU A 456 12.21 -16.46 -1.86
CA GLU A 456 11.99 -17.76 -2.51
C GLU A 456 10.92 -17.68 -3.61
N ILE A 457 9.79 -17.01 -3.36
CA ILE A 457 8.75 -16.80 -4.40
C ILE A 457 9.30 -15.95 -5.55
N ALA A 458 10.03 -14.89 -5.25
CA ALA A 458 10.62 -14.04 -6.28
C ALA A 458 11.56 -14.85 -7.19
N LEU A 459 12.40 -15.73 -6.62
CA LEU A 459 13.29 -16.61 -7.39
C LEU A 459 12.53 -17.68 -8.20
N ILE A 460 11.44 -18.24 -7.65
CA ILE A 460 10.56 -19.17 -8.38
C ILE A 460 9.96 -18.46 -9.59
N CYS A 461 9.39 -17.26 -9.40
CA CYS A 461 8.79 -16.50 -10.50
C CYS A 461 9.84 -16.10 -11.55
N ARG A 462 11.05 -15.70 -11.13
CA ARG A 462 12.16 -15.41 -12.05
C ARG A 462 12.51 -16.61 -12.92
N ARG A 463 12.50 -17.82 -12.35
CA ARG A 463 12.88 -19.06 -13.05
C ARG A 463 11.77 -19.57 -13.96
N HIS A 464 10.51 -19.47 -13.54
CA HIS A 464 9.39 -20.16 -14.16
C HIS A 464 8.39 -19.25 -14.88
N LEU A 465 8.43 -17.93 -14.63
CA LEU A 465 7.55 -16.92 -15.22
C LEU A 465 8.38 -15.74 -15.79
N PRO A 466 9.36 -15.98 -16.69
CA PRO A 466 10.33 -14.95 -17.10
C PRO A 466 9.69 -13.77 -17.87
N ASP A 467 8.51 -13.97 -18.47
CA ASP A 467 7.78 -12.94 -19.21
C ASP A 467 6.85 -12.10 -18.33
N ALA A 468 6.60 -12.53 -17.09
CA ALA A 468 5.75 -11.83 -16.15
C ALA A 468 6.51 -10.73 -15.42
N GLU A 469 5.91 -9.56 -15.23
CA GLU A 469 6.47 -8.59 -14.28
C GLU A 469 6.27 -9.08 -12.84
N VAL A 470 7.37 -9.12 -12.07
CA VAL A 470 7.37 -9.50 -10.66
C VAL A 470 7.87 -8.35 -9.81
N LEU A 471 7.06 -7.90 -8.86
CA LEU A 471 7.37 -6.80 -7.95
C LEU A 471 7.56 -7.32 -6.51
N VAL A 472 8.51 -6.75 -5.78
CA VAL A 472 8.72 -7.03 -4.34
C VAL A 472 8.54 -5.75 -3.53
N ASP A 473 7.68 -5.80 -2.51
CA ASP A 473 7.28 -4.65 -1.71
C ASP A 473 7.41 -4.89 -0.20
N GLY A 474 7.41 -3.80 0.58
CA GLY A 474 7.54 -3.80 2.04
C GLY A 474 8.94 -4.20 2.52
N LEU A 475 9.01 -4.74 3.74
CA LEU A 475 10.28 -5.15 4.36
C LEU A 475 11.01 -6.21 3.51
N ALA A 476 10.26 -7.01 2.72
CA ALA A 476 10.83 -7.97 1.78
C ALA A 476 11.80 -7.32 0.79
N ARG A 477 11.58 -6.06 0.41
CA ARG A 477 12.47 -5.31 -0.49
C ARG A 477 13.87 -5.15 0.10
N GLU A 478 13.95 -4.64 1.33
CA GLU A 478 15.22 -4.39 2.03
C GLU A 478 15.96 -5.70 2.32
N LEU A 479 15.24 -6.72 2.79
CA LEU A 479 15.81 -8.04 3.06
C LEU A 479 16.28 -8.73 1.76
N SER A 480 15.61 -8.49 0.62
CA SER A 480 16.07 -9.01 -0.67
C SER A 480 17.43 -8.43 -1.07
N HIS A 481 17.71 -7.17 -0.75
CA HIS A 481 19.06 -6.62 -0.96
C HIS A 481 20.12 -7.31 -0.10
N ALA A 482 19.79 -7.66 1.15
CA ALA A 482 20.67 -8.41 2.02
C ALA A 482 20.96 -9.83 1.47
N TYR A 483 19.95 -10.53 0.98
CA TYR A 483 20.12 -11.86 0.36
C TYR A 483 21.14 -11.84 -0.79
N GLN A 484 21.15 -10.76 -1.58
CA GLN A 484 22.09 -10.65 -2.71
C GLN A 484 23.56 -10.49 -2.29
N ARG A 485 23.86 -10.24 -1.01
CA ARG A 485 25.25 -10.17 -0.49
C ARG A 485 25.87 -11.55 -0.22
N HIS A 486 25.06 -12.61 -0.22
CA HIS A 486 25.48 -13.94 0.17
C HIS A 486 25.38 -14.94 -1.00
N PRO A 487 26.17 -16.02 -0.96
CA PRO A 487 26.04 -17.11 -1.92
C PRO A 487 24.74 -17.88 -1.70
N GLY A 488 24.16 -18.34 -2.81
CA GLY A 488 23.06 -19.29 -2.86
C GLY A 488 23.56 -20.74 -2.82
N PRO A 489 22.65 -21.70 -3.03
CA PRO A 489 22.93 -23.14 -2.92
C PRO A 489 24.00 -23.66 -3.89
N ASP A 490 24.17 -23.01 -5.04
CA ASP A 490 25.13 -23.35 -6.09
C ASP A 490 26.49 -22.65 -5.91
N GLY A 491 26.64 -21.84 -4.86
CA GLY A 491 27.83 -21.02 -4.60
C GLY A 491 27.85 -19.69 -5.36
N GLU A 492 26.90 -19.44 -6.28
CA GLU A 492 26.76 -18.14 -6.94
C GLU A 492 25.97 -17.17 -6.05
N ARG A 493 26.13 -15.87 -6.28
CA ARG A 493 25.37 -14.88 -5.50
C ARG A 493 23.88 -14.97 -5.85
N ILE A 494 23.04 -14.95 -4.83
CA ILE A 494 21.59 -14.84 -5.04
C ILE A 494 21.30 -13.53 -5.76
N ALA A 495 20.50 -13.57 -6.83
CA ALA A 495 20.15 -12.39 -7.61
C ALA A 495 18.63 -12.19 -7.62
N VAL A 496 18.08 -11.79 -6.47
CA VAL A 496 16.62 -11.57 -6.34
C VAL A 496 16.13 -10.53 -7.34
N PHE A 497 16.80 -9.38 -7.43
CA PHE A 497 16.44 -8.29 -8.35
C PHE A 497 17.20 -8.40 -9.65
N HIS A 498 16.78 -9.35 -10.49
CA HIS A 498 17.37 -9.59 -11.81
C HIS A 498 16.30 -10.01 -12.82
N GLY A 499 16.47 -9.60 -14.07
CA GLY A 499 15.53 -9.91 -15.16
C GLY A 499 14.18 -9.24 -14.95
N ASN A 500 13.15 -10.07 -14.73
CA ASN A 500 11.76 -9.64 -14.60
C ASN A 500 11.33 -9.31 -13.16
N VAL A 501 12.20 -9.52 -12.18
CA VAL A 501 11.94 -9.21 -10.76
C VAL A 501 12.52 -7.85 -10.39
N ARG A 502 11.69 -6.96 -9.84
CA ARG A 502 12.07 -5.59 -9.47
C ARG A 502 11.51 -5.20 -8.10
N PRO A 503 12.17 -4.30 -7.37
CA PRO A 503 11.56 -3.69 -6.19
C PRO A 503 10.44 -2.74 -6.62
N VAL A 504 9.40 -2.59 -5.78
CA VAL A 504 8.43 -1.51 -5.95
C VAL A 504 9.12 -0.16 -5.77
N GLU A 505 8.90 0.74 -6.74
CA GLU A 505 9.47 2.09 -6.74
C GLU A 505 8.81 2.96 -5.66
N PRO A 506 9.60 3.71 -4.86
CA PRO A 506 9.05 4.71 -3.96
C PRO A 506 8.27 5.80 -4.71
N GLY A 507 7.26 6.40 -4.05
CA GLY A 507 6.56 7.58 -4.54
C GLY A 507 5.35 7.33 -5.43
N ARG A 508 5.05 6.06 -5.77
CA ARG A 508 3.82 5.69 -6.50
C ARG A 508 2.83 4.98 -5.60
N THR A 509 1.54 5.18 -5.81
CA THR A 509 0.54 4.42 -5.05
C THR A 509 0.46 2.99 -5.58
N ARG A 510 0.17 2.03 -4.70
CA ARG A 510 0.03 0.62 -5.07
C ARG A 510 -1.15 0.40 -6.03
N GLN A 511 -2.17 1.25 -5.93
CA GLN A 511 -3.28 1.29 -6.88
C GLN A 511 -2.80 1.72 -8.27
N GLU A 512 -2.01 2.80 -8.39
CA GLU A 512 -1.44 3.22 -9.67
C GLU A 512 -0.63 2.12 -10.34
N ILE A 513 0.20 1.42 -9.56
CA ILE A 513 1.01 0.32 -10.08
C ILE A 513 0.13 -0.84 -10.53
N ALA A 514 -0.89 -1.20 -9.74
CA ALA A 514 -1.85 -2.24 -10.11
C ALA A 514 -2.60 -1.91 -11.41
N ASP A 515 -2.89 -0.62 -11.66
CA ASP A 515 -3.68 -0.15 -12.80
C ASP A 515 -2.92 -0.04 -14.12
N GLU A 516 -1.58 -0.01 -14.10
CA GLU A 516 -0.78 0.13 -15.32
C GLU A 516 -0.70 -1.13 -16.17
N ARG A 517 -0.39 -2.28 -15.57
CA ARG A 517 -0.17 -3.53 -16.31
C ARG A 517 -0.36 -4.78 -15.43
N PRO A 518 -0.63 -5.95 -16.04
CA PRO A 518 -0.61 -7.23 -15.34
C PRO A 518 0.74 -7.46 -14.66
N CYS A 519 0.72 -7.72 -13.36
CA CYS A 519 1.92 -7.98 -12.57
C CYS A 519 1.63 -8.99 -11.45
N LEU A 520 2.70 -9.64 -10.97
CA LEU A 520 2.71 -10.41 -9.74
C LEU A 520 3.47 -9.63 -8.68
N VAL A 521 2.84 -9.35 -7.54
CA VAL A 521 3.48 -8.65 -6.42
C VAL A 521 3.64 -9.57 -5.21
N VAL A 522 4.86 -9.66 -4.71
CA VAL A 522 5.21 -10.31 -3.46
C VAL A 522 5.32 -9.24 -2.38
N SER A 523 4.42 -9.25 -1.38
CA SER A 523 4.32 -8.17 -0.41
C SER A 523 4.08 -8.66 1.02
N THR A 524 4.51 -7.87 2.00
CA THR A 524 4.33 -8.10 3.44
C THR A 524 3.08 -7.39 3.97
N SER A 525 2.34 -7.90 4.98
CA SER A 525 2.62 -9.10 5.77
C SER A 525 2.01 -10.38 5.16
N GLY A 526 2.65 -11.52 5.44
CA GLY A 526 2.26 -12.83 4.89
C GLY A 526 0.89 -13.35 5.33
N MET A 527 0.29 -12.76 6.36
CA MET A 527 -1.04 -13.12 6.88
C MET A 527 -2.10 -12.04 6.66
N LEU A 528 -1.77 -10.99 5.89
CA LEU A 528 -2.63 -9.83 5.64
C LEU A 528 -3.08 -9.10 6.92
N THR A 529 -2.29 -9.16 7.98
CA THR A 529 -2.56 -8.49 9.26
C THR A 529 -2.30 -6.99 9.23
N GLY A 530 -1.62 -6.50 8.20
CA GLY A 530 -1.29 -5.09 8.02
C GLY A 530 -0.24 -4.87 6.93
N GLY A 531 0.22 -3.63 6.80
CA GLY A 531 1.30 -3.25 5.90
C GLY A 531 0.88 -3.26 4.41
N PRO A 532 1.86 -3.21 3.49
CA PRO A 532 1.59 -2.99 2.07
C PRO A 532 0.75 -4.08 1.40
N ALA A 533 0.78 -5.32 1.88
CA ALA A 533 -0.03 -6.41 1.33
C ALA A 533 -1.54 -6.15 1.49
N VAL A 534 -1.96 -5.44 2.55
CA VAL A 534 -3.36 -5.05 2.72
C VAL A 534 -3.77 -4.02 1.67
N ALA A 535 -2.90 -3.04 1.38
CA ALA A 535 -3.15 -2.07 0.31
C ALA A 535 -3.22 -2.74 -1.08
N TRP A 536 -2.32 -3.68 -1.36
CA TRP A 536 -2.39 -4.50 -2.57
C TRP A 536 -3.66 -5.34 -2.64
N ALA A 537 -4.08 -5.94 -1.53
CA ALA A 537 -5.29 -6.75 -1.48
C ALA A 537 -6.53 -5.91 -1.80
N ARG A 538 -6.62 -4.66 -1.31
CA ARG A 538 -7.70 -3.73 -1.68
C ARG A 538 -7.75 -3.43 -3.18
N ALA A 539 -6.59 -3.32 -3.83
CA ALA A 539 -6.50 -3.06 -5.27
C ALA A 539 -6.83 -4.30 -6.13
N ILE A 540 -6.53 -5.50 -5.63
CA ILE A 540 -6.52 -6.74 -6.42
C ILE A 540 -7.77 -7.60 -6.22
N LEU A 541 -8.27 -7.72 -4.98
CA LEU A 541 -9.38 -8.62 -4.64
C LEU A 541 -10.71 -8.34 -5.37
N PRO A 542 -11.07 -7.08 -5.68
CA PRO A 542 -12.30 -6.79 -6.43
C PRO A 542 -12.27 -7.17 -7.92
N ASP A 543 -11.11 -7.48 -8.50
CA ASP A 543 -11.00 -7.82 -9.93
C ASP A 543 -11.08 -9.35 -10.13
N ALA A 544 -12.16 -9.82 -10.77
CA ALA A 544 -12.37 -11.25 -11.07
C ALA A 544 -11.31 -11.88 -11.99
N ARG A 545 -10.54 -11.06 -12.73
CA ARG A 545 -9.42 -11.56 -13.54
C ARG A 545 -8.19 -11.82 -12.70
N SER A 546 -8.08 -11.19 -11.54
CA SER A 546 -6.91 -11.23 -10.67
C SER A 546 -6.89 -12.46 -9.74
N GLY A 547 -5.85 -12.57 -8.92
CA GLY A 547 -5.72 -13.60 -7.91
C GLY A 547 -4.92 -13.20 -6.67
N LEU A 548 -5.13 -13.94 -5.58
CA LEU A 548 -4.34 -13.86 -4.36
C LEU A 548 -3.86 -15.26 -3.98
N MET A 549 -2.55 -15.43 -3.88
CA MET A 549 -1.91 -16.75 -3.72
C MET A 549 -1.21 -16.83 -2.37
N VAL A 550 -1.85 -17.48 -1.40
CA VAL A 550 -1.31 -17.67 -0.05
C VAL A 550 -0.23 -18.75 -0.09
N VAL A 551 1.02 -18.37 0.22
CA VAL A 551 2.18 -19.28 0.09
C VAL A 551 2.74 -19.81 1.42
N GLY A 552 2.19 -19.33 2.53
CA GLY A 552 2.68 -19.61 3.89
C GLY A 552 1.57 -20.09 4.83
N TYR A 553 1.97 -20.41 6.05
CA TYR A 553 1.03 -20.68 7.14
C TYR A 553 0.16 -19.45 7.45
N GLN A 554 -1.07 -19.67 7.91
CA GLN A 554 -2.04 -18.65 8.29
C GLN A 554 -2.59 -19.01 9.66
N ASP A 555 -2.54 -18.07 10.61
CA ASP A 555 -3.25 -18.24 11.88
C ASP A 555 -4.76 -18.28 11.66
N ALA A 556 -5.46 -19.07 12.49
CA ALA A 556 -6.89 -19.31 12.34
C ALA A 556 -7.71 -18.00 12.28
N ASP A 557 -7.32 -17.02 13.09
CA ASP A 557 -7.99 -15.73 13.23
C ASP A 557 -7.45 -14.66 12.25
N SER A 558 -6.45 -15.00 11.42
CA SER A 558 -5.84 -14.05 10.49
C SER A 558 -6.79 -13.65 9.34
N PRO A 559 -6.65 -12.43 8.79
CA PRO A 559 -7.39 -12.03 7.59
C PRO A 559 -7.17 -12.97 6.40
N GLY A 560 -5.96 -13.52 6.22
CA GLY A 560 -5.69 -14.49 5.15
C GLY A 560 -6.39 -15.85 5.35
N SER A 561 -6.51 -16.35 6.59
CA SER A 561 -7.34 -17.54 6.88
C SER A 561 -8.81 -17.31 6.55
N ARG A 562 -9.36 -16.14 6.93
CA ARG A 562 -10.74 -15.75 6.59
C ARG A 562 -10.97 -15.66 5.08
N LEU A 563 -9.99 -15.13 4.34
CA LEU A 563 -10.05 -15.03 2.88
C LEU A 563 -10.11 -16.42 2.22
N LEU A 564 -9.29 -17.37 2.68
CA LEU A 564 -9.32 -18.76 2.21
C LEU A 564 -10.69 -19.39 2.46
N GLY A 565 -11.24 -19.23 3.68
CA GLY A 565 -12.57 -19.74 4.01
C GLY A 565 -13.69 -19.14 3.15
N LEU A 566 -13.60 -17.85 2.81
CA LEU A 566 -14.54 -17.21 1.88
C LEU A 566 -14.43 -17.77 0.47
N ALA A 567 -13.21 -18.03 -0.01
CA ALA A 567 -12.99 -18.61 -1.32
C ALA A 567 -13.57 -20.05 -1.41
N ASP A 568 -13.37 -20.85 -0.37
CA ASP A 568 -13.96 -22.21 -0.27
C ASP A 568 -15.49 -22.17 -0.25
N ALA A 569 -16.09 -21.10 0.29
CA ALA A 569 -17.54 -20.89 0.31
C ALA A 569 -18.10 -20.31 -1.00
N GLY A 570 -17.27 -20.07 -2.02
CA GLY A 570 -17.69 -19.55 -3.32
C GLY A 570 -17.64 -18.02 -3.45
N GLY A 571 -16.91 -17.35 -2.56
CA GLY A 571 -16.72 -15.89 -2.56
C GLY A 571 -17.55 -15.16 -1.49
N GLY A 572 -17.43 -13.84 -1.46
CA GLY A 572 -18.17 -13.02 -0.51
C GLY A 572 -17.54 -11.64 -0.31
N ARG A 573 -17.90 -11.01 0.81
CA ARG A 573 -17.33 -9.70 1.19
C ARG A 573 -16.53 -9.81 2.47
N MET A 574 -15.44 -9.05 2.56
CA MET A 574 -14.65 -8.97 3.79
C MET A 574 -14.13 -7.56 4.04
N THR A 575 -14.04 -7.20 5.32
CA THR A 575 -13.30 -6.01 5.74
C THR A 575 -11.85 -6.42 6.01
N LEU A 576 -10.92 -5.80 5.29
CA LEU A 576 -9.48 -5.89 5.55
C LEU A 576 -9.07 -4.91 6.66
N PRO A 577 -7.94 -5.13 7.35
CA PRO A 577 -7.40 -4.18 8.32
C PRO A 577 -7.27 -2.75 7.76
N ASP A 578 -7.39 -1.75 8.63
CA ASP A 578 -7.26 -0.32 8.30
C ASP A 578 -8.28 0.19 7.27
N GLY A 579 -9.50 -0.36 7.26
CA GLY A 579 -10.56 0.22 6.44
C GLY A 579 -11.95 -0.13 6.92
N ASP A 580 -12.88 0.76 6.58
CA ASP A 580 -14.20 0.81 7.21
C ASP A 580 -15.27 0.02 6.46
N GLU A 581 -15.03 -0.26 5.17
CA GLU A 581 -16.02 -0.90 4.31
C GLU A 581 -15.62 -2.32 3.87
N PRO A 582 -16.59 -3.25 3.80
CA PRO A 582 -16.37 -4.60 3.30
C PRO A 582 -16.20 -4.59 1.78
N LEU A 583 -15.08 -5.12 1.29
CA LEU A 583 -14.78 -5.25 -0.13
C LEU A 583 -15.28 -6.58 -0.71
N GLU A 584 -15.59 -6.60 -2.01
CA GLU A 584 -15.96 -7.82 -2.73
C GLU A 584 -14.71 -8.65 -3.06
N VAL A 585 -14.73 -9.92 -2.69
CA VAL A 585 -13.68 -10.89 -3.01
C VAL A 585 -14.08 -11.62 -4.30
N ALA A 586 -13.73 -11.01 -5.44
CA ALA A 586 -13.99 -11.57 -6.77
C ALA A 586 -12.76 -12.28 -7.37
N ALA A 587 -11.55 -11.90 -6.96
CA ALA A 587 -10.31 -12.50 -7.39
C ALA A 587 -10.21 -13.98 -6.98
N HIS A 588 -9.47 -14.77 -7.77
CA HIS A 588 -9.18 -16.16 -7.42
C HIS A 588 -8.24 -16.24 -6.22
N VAL A 589 -8.65 -16.90 -5.14
CA VAL A 589 -7.80 -17.12 -3.97
C VAL A 589 -7.35 -18.57 -3.93
N GLY A 590 -6.04 -18.79 -3.84
CA GLY A 590 -5.45 -20.13 -3.77
C GLY A 590 -4.44 -20.28 -2.64
N GLN A 591 -4.28 -21.50 -2.13
CA GLN A 591 -3.27 -21.84 -1.11
C GLN A 591 -2.21 -22.78 -1.66
N TYR A 592 -0.95 -22.39 -1.50
CA TYR A 592 0.24 -23.12 -1.95
C TYR A 592 1.17 -23.29 -0.76
N ARG A 593 1.22 -24.48 -0.16
CA ARG A 593 1.96 -24.72 1.10
C ARG A 593 3.47 -24.83 0.86
N LEU A 594 4.10 -23.73 0.45
CA LEU A 594 5.52 -23.70 0.06
C LEU A 594 6.48 -23.56 1.24
N GLY A 595 6.03 -23.79 2.48
CA GLY A 595 6.78 -23.64 3.75
C GLY A 595 8.26 -24.05 3.72
N ALA A 596 9.07 -23.39 4.54
CA ALA A 596 10.51 -23.62 4.64
C ALA A 596 10.86 -24.49 5.86
N HIS A 597 9.88 -25.22 6.38
CA HIS A 597 10.07 -26.18 7.47
C HIS A 597 9.94 -27.59 6.92
N ALA A 598 10.68 -28.51 7.51
CA ALA A 598 10.63 -29.92 7.21
C ALA A 598 9.24 -30.47 7.55
N THR A 599 8.71 -31.29 6.67
CA THR A 599 7.49 -32.06 6.92
C THR A 599 7.71 -33.06 8.04
N GLU A 600 6.64 -33.60 8.63
CA GLU A 600 6.78 -34.63 9.66
C GLU A 600 7.61 -35.84 9.20
N ASP A 601 7.47 -36.27 7.94
CA ASP A 601 8.27 -37.36 7.38
C ASP A 601 9.76 -37.01 7.30
N GLU A 602 10.06 -35.78 6.88
CA GLU A 602 11.43 -35.28 6.80
C GLU A 602 12.04 -35.10 8.21
N LEU A 603 11.27 -34.63 9.20
CA LEU A 603 11.73 -34.50 10.59
C LEU A 603 12.10 -35.86 11.20
N VAL A 604 11.35 -36.92 10.90
CA VAL A 604 11.72 -38.28 11.27
C VAL A 604 13.06 -38.67 10.64
N ASP A 605 13.24 -38.37 9.35
CA ASP A 605 14.48 -38.66 8.66
C ASP A 605 15.66 -37.89 9.25
N VAL A 606 15.46 -36.63 9.67
CA VAL A 606 16.49 -35.86 10.37
C VAL A 606 16.90 -36.56 11.67
N ALA A 607 15.93 -36.93 12.51
CA ALA A 607 16.22 -37.63 13.77
C ALA A 607 16.97 -38.95 13.53
N ALA A 608 16.55 -39.72 12.52
CA ALA A 608 17.19 -40.98 12.17
C ALA A 608 18.64 -40.79 11.65
N ARG A 609 18.89 -39.75 10.84
CA ARG A 609 20.24 -39.41 10.35
C ARG A 609 21.16 -38.96 11.46
N ALA A 610 20.64 -38.18 12.42
CA ALA A 610 21.41 -37.75 13.59
C ALA A 610 21.71 -38.89 14.57
N GLN A 611 20.96 -40.00 14.51
CA GLN A 611 21.09 -41.13 15.44
C GLN A 611 21.07 -40.67 16.92
N ALA A 612 20.28 -39.64 17.22
CA ALA A 612 20.22 -39.09 18.57
C ALA A 612 19.68 -40.14 19.55
N ALA A 613 20.23 -40.21 20.76
CA ALA A 613 19.72 -41.12 21.79
C ALA A 613 18.30 -40.72 22.20
N VAL A 614 18.08 -39.43 22.44
CA VAL A 614 16.77 -38.86 22.80
C VAL A 614 16.44 -37.65 21.91
N VAL A 615 15.19 -37.57 21.45
CA VAL A 615 14.66 -36.39 20.73
C VAL A 615 13.70 -35.62 21.62
N MET A 616 13.89 -34.31 21.73
CA MET A 616 12.98 -33.38 22.38
C MET A 616 12.28 -32.53 21.30
N PRO A 617 11.01 -32.80 20.99
CA PRO A 617 10.24 -31.93 20.10
C PRO A 617 10.07 -30.55 20.74
N VAL A 618 10.49 -29.51 20.03
CA VAL A 618 10.34 -28.09 20.39
C VAL A 618 9.71 -27.32 19.22
N HIS A 619 9.45 -26.02 19.38
CA HIS A 619 8.95 -25.13 18.33
C HIS A 619 7.76 -25.72 17.56
N GLY A 620 6.65 -25.92 18.27
CA GLY A 620 5.48 -26.59 17.72
C GLY A 620 4.38 -26.77 18.76
N ARG A 621 3.17 -27.08 18.30
CA ARG A 621 2.01 -27.19 19.20
C ARG A 621 2.04 -28.47 20.02
N ALA A 622 1.72 -28.37 21.31
CA ALA A 622 1.66 -29.53 22.22
C ALA A 622 0.88 -30.75 21.67
N SER A 623 -0.25 -30.52 20.99
CA SER A 623 -1.08 -31.60 20.42
C SER A 623 -0.41 -32.32 19.24
N ALA A 624 0.30 -31.57 18.39
CA ALA A 624 1.07 -32.10 17.28
C ALA A 624 2.33 -32.83 17.76
N GLN A 625 3.04 -32.25 18.74
CA GLN A 625 4.22 -32.85 19.36
C GLN A 625 3.92 -34.20 19.99
N ARG A 626 2.78 -34.37 20.68
CA ARG A 626 2.36 -35.67 21.23
C ARG A 626 2.18 -36.73 20.14
N GLN A 627 1.66 -36.37 18.98
CA GLN A 627 1.49 -37.30 17.86
C GLN A 627 2.83 -37.65 17.23
N PHE A 628 3.68 -36.63 17.02
CA PHE A 628 5.02 -36.80 16.49
C PHE A 628 5.91 -37.64 17.41
N ALA A 629 5.88 -37.41 18.72
CA ALA A 629 6.60 -38.20 19.71
C ALA A 629 6.19 -39.69 19.65
N ARG A 630 4.87 -39.98 19.57
CA ARG A 630 4.39 -41.35 19.38
C ARG A 630 4.93 -41.98 18.09
N ARG A 631 4.98 -41.20 17.01
CA ARG A 631 5.51 -41.66 15.72
C ARG A 631 7.02 -41.97 15.77
N LEU A 632 7.79 -41.16 16.50
CA LEU A 632 9.21 -41.42 16.78
C LEU A 632 9.38 -42.70 17.62
N GLN A 633 8.59 -42.85 18.69
CA GLN A 633 8.63 -44.02 19.57
C GLN A 633 8.29 -45.33 18.84
N LEU A 634 7.34 -45.30 17.89
CA LEU A 634 7.02 -46.45 17.04
C LEU A 634 8.23 -46.89 16.17
N ARG A 635 9.17 -45.98 15.92
CA ARG A 635 10.44 -46.24 15.24
C ARG A 635 11.60 -46.48 16.21
N ARG A 636 11.32 -46.72 17.49
CA ARG A 636 12.29 -46.95 18.57
C ARG A 636 13.19 -45.75 18.87
N GLN A 637 12.79 -44.55 18.46
CA GLN A 637 13.46 -43.31 18.85
C GLN A 637 12.91 -42.85 20.21
N ALA A 638 13.77 -42.73 21.23
CA ALA A 638 13.36 -42.23 22.53
C ALA A 638 13.05 -40.72 22.46
N THR A 639 12.10 -40.27 23.29
CA THR A 639 11.64 -38.88 23.30
C THR A 639 11.48 -38.35 24.72
N VAL A 640 11.74 -37.06 24.92
CA VAL A 640 11.54 -36.35 26.20
C VAL A 640 10.68 -35.10 25.99
N SER A 641 9.95 -34.67 27.03
CA SER A 641 9.13 -33.45 26.98
C SER A 641 9.99 -32.20 27.06
N ALA A 642 9.65 -31.17 26.28
CA ALA A 642 10.27 -29.84 26.38
C ALA A 642 9.95 -29.10 27.70
N THR A 643 8.96 -29.57 28.46
CA THR A 643 8.62 -29.01 29.78
C THR A 643 9.54 -29.50 30.89
N GLU A 644 10.41 -30.46 30.61
CA GLU A 644 11.29 -31.10 31.59
C GLU A 644 12.71 -30.58 31.42
N THR A 645 13.43 -30.47 32.54
CA THR A 645 14.88 -30.25 32.48
C THR A 645 15.56 -31.55 32.12
N TRP A 646 16.29 -31.58 31.00
CA TRP A 646 17.02 -32.77 30.56
C TRP A 646 18.43 -32.80 31.15
N ARG A 647 18.87 -34.00 31.52
CA ARG A 647 20.24 -34.35 31.92
C ARG A 647 20.58 -35.71 31.31
N PRO A 648 21.86 -35.98 30.99
CA PRO A 648 22.27 -37.31 30.56
C PRO A 648 21.97 -38.36 31.64
N GLU A 649 21.61 -39.57 31.22
CA GLU A 649 21.51 -40.71 32.14
C GLU A 649 22.92 -41.09 32.64
N PRO A 650 23.07 -41.42 33.93
CA PRO A 650 24.37 -41.71 34.55
C PRO A 650 25.04 -43.01 34.10
#